data_AF-A0A8J4SM34-F1
#
_entry.id   AF-A0A8J4SM34-F1
#
_cell.length_a   1.000
_cell.length_b   1.000
_cell.length_c   1.000
_cell.angle_alpha   90.00
_cell.angle_beta   90.00
_cell.angle_gamma   90.00
#
_symmetry.space_group_name_H-M   'P 1'
#
loop_
_entity.id
_entity.type
_entity.pdbx_description
1 polymer ?
#
loop_
_entity_poly.entity_id
_entity_poly.type
_entity_poly.pdbx_seq_one_letter_code
_entity_poly.pdbx_strand_id
1 'polypeptide(L)'
;MWTWKVAYTPGIEAAAKLYEEKTGIKVKLETFTPDDTYRQKFQAAANSKNLPDIVNWWATAGDSIENSVLELSGEVDDELLNSYYSAAMDPIIVTQSQVDSWKEDKNATTIQKSLKTGQFYGLPLDIGGFFTFYGNKKLIEEAGLTAEAPKTWEEFVTMMETVKEKTGTPGLVFGAKLPDLWENWAGSALSIMLNEPQGYIDLLERKSKLSDPSNLPVVKAMETLANKDLLMPGILSTDIDGADQAFAAGKAAFDLGGSFTMSTLLAMGMSPDDIFTFPVPPLEGSKINSWTTDPFTLTMLSVNKDSQNKTEALDFIKFLTGDPDAAVAFANAAYTVPALNLGDRAKDLDPNLKSISDAFAAEPGPFSQASPAINTYRGKHKEWEVYAQSMQSMIEKKMTAEQVAKKFDDTMERTLILYYAGLTSIDPTLYEAASVDGAKKTTMILKITWPLLKPITLIAVIQMVNGAFQAFENVFIMTGGGPAGSSEVIGTLVYRTAFLNNDYGLASAIGVILMEDLIETFEKDPEFTSFHLDGQFIVLEDYLEIMPHRSNQVRKLIEQGKLIVGPWYILQDEFLVSSEANARNLLIGIQASEQMGGYAKIGYFPDSFGNMGQAPQLISQAGIEVAVYGRGVKPVGFNNEIQSGNEHTSKYSEMYWESPDGTRVLAILFANWYNNGMEIPVEPGEAKAYWTEKLAATEEFASSSELLFMNGCDHQPLQKDLTQALKTAAEIMPDVTFRQSSFPEYIQALQKAKPQSLDVIRGEQGMENAYLRIEIAGDGSFTMLDKVNGRNYTGLGIYEDTGDIGNEYMYRQPDQEKPLTTQGLPAQIKLGVQCIIEDNFTEGNAYV
;
A
#
# COMPACT_ATOMS: atom_id res chain seq x y z
N MET A 1 -2.95 22.89 -27.96
CA MET A 1 -3.62 22.09 -26.93
C MET A 1 -2.59 21.23 -26.22
N TRP A 2 -2.69 21.06 -24.91
CA TRP A 2 -1.90 20.07 -24.17
C TRP A 2 -2.78 18.95 -23.60
N THR A 3 -2.22 17.74 -23.51
CA THR A 3 -2.80 16.60 -22.77
C THR A 3 -1.69 15.78 -22.09
N TRP A 4 -2.05 14.93 -21.13
CA TRP A 4 -1.14 13.96 -20.52
C TRP A 4 -1.43 12.52 -20.93
N LYS A 5 -2.65 12.25 -21.41
CA LYS A 5 -3.07 10.92 -21.83
C LYS A 5 -2.56 10.64 -23.23
N VAL A 6 -1.44 9.93 -23.32
CA VAL A 6 -0.84 9.52 -24.60
C VAL A 6 -1.85 8.80 -25.49
N ALA A 7 -2.67 7.91 -24.91
CA ALA A 7 -3.73 7.21 -25.62
C ALA A 7 -4.76 8.14 -26.29
N TYR A 8 -4.94 9.38 -25.83
CA TYR A 8 -5.94 10.30 -26.39
C TYR A 8 -5.40 11.11 -27.56
N THR A 9 -4.08 11.09 -27.77
CA THR A 9 -3.43 11.84 -28.86
C THR A 9 -4.02 11.51 -30.23
N PRO A 10 -4.15 10.22 -30.64
CA PRO A 10 -4.74 9.88 -31.93
C PRO A 10 -6.21 10.31 -32.06
N GLY A 11 -6.98 10.21 -30.98
CA GLY A 11 -8.39 10.65 -30.97
C GLY A 11 -8.54 12.17 -31.13
N ILE A 12 -7.75 12.95 -30.40
CA ILE A 12 -7.78 14.40 -30.50
C ILE A 12 -7.32 14.84 -31.89
N GLU A 13 -6.30 14.20 -32.47
CA GLU A 13 -5.83 14.47 -33.83
C GLU A 13 -6.90 14.13 -34.89
N ALA A 14 -7.63 13.02 -34.73
CA ALA A 14 -8.71 12.63 -35.62
C ALA A 14 -9.84 13.68 -35.64
N ALA A 15 -10.27 14.14 -34.47
CA ALA A 15 -11.27 15.21 -34.38
C ALA A 15 -10.73 16.57 -34.84
N ALA A 16 -9.47 16.89 -34.53
CA ALA A 16 -8.81 18.11 -35.00
C ALA A 16 -8.73 18.18 -36.53
N LYS A 17 -8.55 17.05 -37.21
CA LYS A 17 -8.56 16.98 -38.67
C LYS A 17 -9.95 17.31 -39.23
N LEU A 18 -11.02 16.76 -38.65
CA LEU A 18 -12.40 17.09 -39.04
C LEU A 18 -12.70 18.57 -38.81
N TYR A 19 -12.18 19.14 -37.72
CA TYR A 19 -12.30 20.56 -37.42
C TYR A 19 -11.54 21.43 -38.44
N GLU A 20 -10.31 21.06 -38.80
CA GLU A 20 -9.50 21.75 -39.82
C GLU A 20 -10.19 21.70 -41.19
N GLU A 21 -10.81 20.58 -41.56
CA GLU A 21 -11.59 20.45 -42.80
C GLU A 21 -12.82 21.37 -42.82
N LYS A 22 -13.48 21.56 -41.67
CA LYS A 22 -14.67 22.43 -41.55
C LYS A 22 -14.32 23.92 -41.47
N THR A 23 -13.23 24.28 -40.80
CA THR A 23 -12.93 25.67 -40.41
C THR A 23 -11.66 26.26 -41.05
N GLY A 24 -10.76 25.40 -41.53
CA GLY A 24 -9.41 25.78 -41.94
C GLY A 24 -8.45 26.06 -40.77
N ILE A 25 -8.90 25.88 -39.51
CA ILE A 25 -8.09 26.12 -38.31
C ILE A 25 -7.36 24.84 -37.92
N LYS A 26 -6.04 24.93 -37.77
CA LYS A 26 -5.20 23.81 -37.39
C LYS A 26 -4.98 23.76 -35.87
N VAL A 27 -5.31 22.64 -35.25
CA VAL A 27 -5.02 22.37 -33.83
C VAL A 27 -3.68 21.67 -33.71
N LYS A 28 -2.78 22.23 -32.90
CA LYS A 28 -1.50 21.59 -32.55
C LYS A 28 -1.59 20.96 -31.16
N LEU A 29 -1.20 19.71 -31.04
CA LEU A 29 -1.20 18.96 -29.78
C LEU A 29 0.23 18.75 -29.28
N GLU A 30 0.42 18.88 -27.97
CA GLU A 30 1.62 18.42 -27.28
C GLU A 30 1.20 17.54 -26.10
N THR A 31 1.92 16.43 -25.90
CA THR A 31 1.59 15.44 -24.88
C THR A 31 2.71 15.30 -23.86
N PHE A 32 2.37 15.29 -22.58
CA PHE A 32 3.34 15.20 -21.48
C PHE A 32 2.99 14.05 -20.52
N THR A 33 3.88 13.09 -20.37
CA THR A 33 3.72 11.94 -19.45
C THR A 33 4.97 11.81 -18.59
N PRO A 34 4.87 11.37 -17.31
CA PRO A 34 3.68 10.95 -16.55
C PRO A 34 2.79 12.11 -16.06
N ASP A 35 1.62 11.79 -15.47
CA ASP A 35 0.62 12.76 -14.96
C ASP A 35 1.26 13.84 -14.07
N ASP A 36 2.15 13.46 -13.16
CA ASP A 36 2.85 14.40 -12.27
C ASP A 36 3.68 15.44 -13.03
N THR A 37 4.35 15.02 -14.11
CA THR A 37 5.13 15.93 -14.96
C THR A 37 4.20 16.92 -15.67
N TYR A 38 3.05 16.45 -16.14
CA TYR A 38 2.05 17.33 -16.73
C TYR A 38 1.49 18.33 -15.72
N ARG A 39 1.17 17.90 -14.49
CA ARG A 39 0.66 18.78 -13.43
C ARG A 39 1.66 19.87 -13.06
N GLN A 40 2.93 19.50 -12.86
CA GLN A 40 4.01 20.46 -12.58
C GLN A 40 4.19 21.44 -13.73
N LYS A 41 4.18 20.96 -14.97
CA LYS A 41 4.30 21.81 -16.16
C LYS A 41 3.11 22.76 -16.29
N PHE A 42 1.89 22.29 -16.05
CA PHE A 42 0.69 23.12 -16.04
C PHE A 42 0.80 24.22 -14.99
N GLN A 43 1.17 23.89 -13.75
CA GLN A 43 1.32 24.88 -12.67
C GLN A 43 2.39 25.93 -12.99
N ALA A 44 3.55 25.52 -13.50
CA ALA A 44 4.61 26.44 -13.90
C ALA A 44 4.18 27.36 -15.06
N ALA A 45 3.48 26.81 -16.06
CA ALA A 45 2.94 27.56 -17.19
C ALA A 45 1.81 28.50 -16.78
N ALA A 46 0.92 28.08 -15.88
CA ALA A 46 -0.14 28.90 -15.31
C ALA A 46 0.43 30.12 -14.58
N ASN A 47 1.41 29.91 -13.69
CA ASN A 47 2.05 30.98 -12.93
C ASN A 47 2.81 31.98 -13.83
N SER A 48 3.39 31.50 -14.92
CA SER A 48 4.10 32.33 -15.90
C SER A 48 3.22 32.86 -17.05
N LYS A 49 1.91 32.59 -17.03
CA LYS A 49 0.94 32.95 -18.08
C LYS A 49 1.31 32.43 -19.48
N ASN A 50 1.94 31.26 -19.54
CA ASN A 50 2.40 30.60 -20.76
C ASN A 50 1.65 29.30 -21.04
N LEU A 51 0.40 29.18 -20.58
CA LEU A 51 -0.45 28.03 -20.90
C LEU A 51 -0.81 28.00 -22.41
N PRO A 52 -1.02 26.81 -23.00
CA PRO A 52 -1.55 26.69 -24.35
C PRO A 52 -2.99 27.22 -24.40
N ASP A 53 -3.57 27.34 -25.60
CA ASP A 53 -4.96 27.81 -25.74
C ASP A 53 -5.99 26.89 -25.06
N ILE A 54 -5.72 25.59 -25.09
CA ILE A 54 -6.59 24.53 -24.56
C ILE A 54 -5.75 23.56 -23.74
N VAL A 55 -6.27 23.17 -22.58
CA VAL A 55 -5.71 22.12 -21.73
C VAL A 55 -6.74 21.02 -21.52
N ASN A 56 -6.29 19.77 -21.62
CA ASN A 56 -7.05 18.65 -21.10
C ASN A 56 -6.67 18.48 -19.63
N TRP A 57 -7.65 18.28 -18.74
CA TRP A 57 -7.42 18.04 -17.31
C TRP A 57 -8.33 16.93 -16.78
N TRP A 58 -8.03 16.40 -15.60
CA TRP A 58 -8.96 15.52 -14.89
C TRP A 58 -10.27 16.26 -14.62
N ALA A 59 -11.40 15.56 -14.66
CA ALA A 59 -12.68 16.17 -14.33
C ALA A 59 -12.67 16.71 -12.89
N THR A 60 -12.94 18.00 -12.74
CA THR A 60 -13.08 18.66 -11.44
C THR A 60 -14.03 19.84 -11.57
N ALA A 61 -14.65 20.23 -10.45
CA ALA A 61 -15.44 21.45 -10.30
C ALA A 61 -14.63 22.77 -10.43
N GLY A 62 -13.38 22.68 -10.88
CA GLY A 62 -12.50 23.81 -11.17
C GLY A 62 -11.54 24.17 -10.04
N ASP A 63 -11.65 23.56 -8.87
CA ASP A 63 -10.85 23.85 -7.66
C ASP A 63 -9.31 23.81 -7.81
N SER A 64 -8.84 23.21 -8.89
CA SER A 64 -7.41 22.99 -9.17
C SER A 64 -6.89 23.84 -10.34
N ILE A 65 -7.77 24.46 -11.13
CA ILE A 65 -7.40 25.11 -12.40
C ILE A 65 -8.11 26.44 -12.69
N GLU A 66 -9.17 26.78 -11.95
CA GLU A 66 -10.04 27.94 -12.11
C GLU A 66 -9.31 29.28 -12.24
N ASN A 67 -8.16 29.42 -11.57
CA ASN A 67 -7.36 30.63 -11.67
C ASN A 67 -6.61 30.78 -12.99
N SER A 68 -6.58 29.76 -13.83
CA SER A 68 -5.78 29.72 -15.05
C SER A 68 -6.62 29.47 -16.31
N VAL A 69 -7.87 29.02 -16.14
CA VAL A 69 -8.78 28.70 -17.24
C VAL A 69 -10.04 29.55 -17.20
N LEU A 70 -10.71 29.64 -18.35
CA LEU A 70 -11.93 30.41 -18.55
C LEU A 70 -13.09 29.74 -17.83
N GLU A 71 -13.89 30.53 -17.13
CA GLU A 71 -15.16 30.12 -16.55
C GLU A 71 -16.17 29.99 -17.69
N LEU A 72 -16.79 28.81 -17.84
CA LEU A 72 -17.59 28.47 -19.03
C LEU A 72 -19.11 28.55 -18.79
N SER A 73 -19.57 28.80 -17.56
CA SER A 73 -20.99 29.00 -17.30
C SER A 73 -21.47 30.28 -18.00
N GLY A 74 -22.46 30.13 -18.89
CA GLY A 74 -22.94 31.21 -19.74
C GLY A 74 -22.19 31.39 -21.07
N GLU A 75 -21.03 30.75 -21.26
CA GLU A 75 -20.34 30.66 -22.55
C GLU A 75 -20.81 29.46 -23.38
N VAL A 76 -21.48 28.50 -22.74
CA VAL A 76 -22.01 27.26 -23.33
C VAL A 76 -23.53 27.23 -23.18
N ASP A 77 -24.24 26.86 -24.25
CA ASP A 77 -25.70 26.78 -24.24
C ASP A 77 -26.22 25.48 -23.60
N ASP A 78 -27.47 25.52 -23.14
CA ASP A 78 -28.14 24.36 -22.54
C ASP A 78 -28.34 23.21 -23.53
N GLU A 79 -28.35 23.48 -24.85
CA GLU A 79 -28.52 22.43 -25.87
C GLU A 79 -27.32 21.48 -25.86
N LEU A 80 -26.09 22.03 -25.87
CA LEU A 80 -24.87 21.23 -25.76
C LEU A 80 -24.79 20.54 -24.40
N LEU A 81 -25.08 21.23 -23.28
CA LEU A 81 -25.02 20.63 -21.95
C LEU A 81 -25.98 19.44 -21.81
N ASN A 82 -27.19 19.54 -22.36
CA ASN A 82 -28.20 18.47 -22.34
C ASN A 82 -27.91 17.33 -23.33
N SER A 83 -26.92 17.49 -24.23
CA SER A 83 -26.51 16.43 -25.16
C SER A 83 -25.55 15.41 -24.53
N TYR A 84 -24.95 15.73 -23.38
CA TYR A 84 -24.10 14.79 -22.65
C TYR A 84 -24.91 13.72 -21.92
N TYR A 85 -24.24 12.65 -21.47
CA TYR A 85 -24.81 11.78 -20.44
C TYR A 85 -25.16 12.61 -19.20
N SER A 86 -26.29 12.31 -18.56
CA SER A 86 -26.84 13.11 -17.45
C SER A 86 -25.85 13.32 -16.29
N ALA A 87 -25.06 12.28 -15.96
CA ALA A 87 -24.04 12.33 -14.92
C ALA A 87 -22.71 12.98 -15.34
N ALA A 88 -22.51 13.31 -16.63
CA ALA A 88 -21.21 13.75 -17.13
C ALA A 88 -20.79 15.14 -16.60
N MET A 89 -21.76 15.98 -16.24
CA MET A 89 -21.47 17.31 -15.69
C MET A 89 -21.33 17.32 -14.15
N ASP A 90 -21.79 16.27 -13.46
CA ASP A 90 -21.79 16.20 -12.00
C ASP A 90 -20.42 16.45 -11.35
N PRO A 91 -19.30 15.86 -11.82
CA PRO A 91 -17.98 16.13 -11.23
C PRO A 91 -17.38 17.48 -11.66
N ILE A 92 -17.99 18.17 -12.63
CA ILE A 92 -17.46 19.40 -13.27
C ILE A 92 -18.18 20.66 -12.79
N ILE A 93 -19.44 20.54 -12.36
CA ILE A 93 -20.22 21.69 -11.86
C ILE A 93 -19.98 21.86 -10.35
N VAL A 94 -19.68 23.09 -9.94
CA VAL A 94 -19.58 23.46 -8.53
C VAL A 94 -20.94 23.30 -7.86
N THR A 95 -21.03 22.42 -6.86
CA THR A 95 -22.25 22.17 -6.08
C THR A 95 -22.35 23.07 -4.85
N GLN A 96 -23.58 23.25 -4.34
CA GLN A 96 -23.80 24.00 -3.10
C GLN A 96 -23.12 23.33 -1.89
N SER A 97 -23.13 22.00 -1.85
CA SER A 97 -22.48 21.22 -0.79
C SER A 97 -20.98 21.48 -0.73
N GLN A 98 -20.30 21.52 -1.88
CA GLN A 98 -18.87 21.86 -1.97
C GLN A 98 -18.61 23.29 -1.51
N VAL A 99 -19.42 24.26 -1.96
CA VAL A 99 -19.29 25.66 -1.56
C VAL A 99 -19.44 25.83 -0.05
N ASP A 100 -20.40 25.15 0.57
CA ASP A 100 -20.60 25.23 2.02
C ASP A 100 -19.49 24.53 2.78
N SER A 101 -19.02 23.38 2.29
CA SER A 101 -17.83 22.69 2.83
C SER A 101 -16.58 23.58 2.79
N TRP A 102 -16.29 24.25 1.68
CA TRP A 102 -15.13 25.14 1.55
C TRP A 102 -15.23 26.40 2.40
N LYS A 103 -16.44 26.91 2.68
CA LYS A 103 -16.61 28.04 3.61
C LYS A 103 -16.23 27.66 5.04
N GLU A 104 -16.59 26.45 5.45
CA GLU A 104 -16.33 25.94 6.80
C GLU A 104 -14.88 25.43 6.96
N ASP A 105 -14.26 24.98 5.88
CA ASP A 105 -12.88 24.50 5.88
C ASP A 105 -11.86 25.65 6.04
N LYS A 106 -11.07 25.60 7.11
CA LYS A 106 -10.00 26.57 7.39
C LYS A 106 -8.86 26.47 6.39
N ASN A 107 -8.63 25.29 5.82
CA ASN A 107 -7.56 24.99 4.87
C ASN A 107 -7.97 25.22 3.41
N ALA A 108 -9.26 25.38 3.13
CA ALA A 108 -9.73 25.70 1.79
C ALA A 108 -9.12 27.03 1.31
N THR A 109 -8.61 27.02 0.08
CA THR A 109 -7.91 28.15 -0.52
C THR A 109 -8.84 29.35 -0.67
N THR A 110 -8.26 30.55 -0.80
CA THR A 110 -9.05 31.76 -1.13
C THR A 110 -9.85 31.58 -2.42
N ILE A 111 -9.36 30.75 -3.34
CA ILE A 111 -9.97 30.51 -4.64
C ILE A 111 -11.17 29.58 -4.51
N GLN A 112 -11.02 28.44 -3.81
CA GLN A 112 -12.13 27.54 -3.49
C GLN A 112 -13.28 28.28 -2.78
N LYS A 113 -12.96 29.18 -1.85
CA LYS A 113 -13.95 30.01 -1.14
C LYS A 113 -14.64 31.06 -2.02
N SER A 114 -14.08 31.35 -3.20
CA SER A 114 -14.64 32.32 -4.16
C SER A 114 -15.55 31.68 -5.20
N LEU A 115 -15.48 30.36 -5.38
CA LEU A 115 -16.29 29.60 -6.32
C LEU A 115 -17.77 29.65 -5.94
N LYS A 116 -18.63 29.66 -6.96
CA LYS A 116 -20.08 29.77 -6.81
C LYS A 116 -20.77 28.54 -7.40
N THR A 117 -21.86 28.14 -6.77
CA THR A 117 -22.73 27.07 -7.25
C THR A 117 -23.14 27.30 -8.70
N GLY A 118 -23.04 26.26 -9.53
CA GLY A 118 -23.36 26.27 -10.95
C GLY A 118 -22.21 26.66 -11.88
N GLN A 119 -21.08 27.15 -11.35
CA GLN A 119 -19.89 27.42 -12.17
C GLN A 119 -19.23 26.13 -12.64
N PHE A 120 -18.65 26.16 -13.83
CA PHE A 120 -17.79 25.11 -14.35
C PHE A 120 -16.71 25.67 -15.27
N TYR A 121 -15.58 24.98 -15.34
CA TYR A 121 -14.36 25.49 -15.97
C TYR A 121 -13.84 24.58 -17.10
N GLY A 122 -14.63 23.59 -17.50
CA GLY A 122 -14.32 22.69 -18.61
C GLY A 122 -15.56 21.98 -19.14
N LEU A 123 -15.45 21.40 -20.34
CA LEU A 123 -16.45 20.52 -20.92
C LEU A 123 -16.00 19.06 -20.80
N PRO A 124 -16.90 18.11 -20.47
CA PRO A 124 -16.55 16.71 -20.31
C PRO A 124 -16.12 16.15 -21.67
N LEU A 125 -14.95 15.53 -21.72
CA LEU A 125 -14.43 14.92 -22.95
C LEU A 125 -14.90 13.47 -23.06
N ASP A 126 -14.72 12.72 -21.99
CA ASP A 126 -14.94 11.29 -21.94
C ASP A 126 -15.45 10.84 -20.59
N ILE A 127 -16.16 9.71 -20.63
CA ILE A 127 -16.77 9.08 -19.46
C ILE A 127 -16.25 7.66 -19.31
N GLY A 128 -16.26 7.20 -18.07
CA GLY A 128 -15.89 5.85 -17.72
C GLY A 128 -16.86 5.21 -16.76
N GLY A 129 -16.70 3.91 -16.57
CA GLY A 129 -17.40 3.14 -15.56
C GLY A 129 -16.57 1.93 -15.13
N PHE A 130 -17.04 1.28 -14.08
CA PHE A 130 -16.51 0.01 -13.59
C PHE A 130 -17.36 -1.15 -14.14
N PHE A 131 -17.20 -2.36 -13.59
CA PHE A 131 -18.06 -3.51 -13.89
C PHE A 131 -17.97 -4.05 -15.33
N THR A 132 -16.78 -4.01 -15.93
CA THR A 132 -16.53 -4.50 -17.29
C THR A 132 -15.58 -5.69 -17.27
N PHE A 133 -15.98 -6.79 -17.89
CA PHE A 133 -15.07 -7.90 -18.21
C PHE A 133 -14.50 -7.72 -19.62
N TYR A 134 -13.23 -8.07 -19.76
CA TYR A 134 -12.49 -8.13 -21.02
C TYR A 134 -12.16 -9.59 -21.29
N GLY A 135 -12.41 -10.06 -22.51
CA GLY A 135 -12.12 -11.44 -22.90
C GLY A 135 -11.18 -11.52 -24.11
N ASN A 136 -10.24 -12.46 -24.05
CA ASN A 136 -9.25 -12.68 -25.09
C ASN A 136 -9.84 -13.61 -26.17
N LYS A 137 -10.26 -13.04 -27.30
CA LYS A 137 -10.95 -13.80 -28.36
C LYS A 137 -10.12 -14.96 -28.87
N LYS A 138 -8.81 -14.77 -29.03
CA LYS A 138 -7.90 -15.83 -29.52
C LYS A 138 -7.94 -17.07 -28.63
N LEU A 139 -7.85 -16.89 -27.31
CA LEU A 139 -7.89 -18.00 -26.36
C LEU A 139 -9.27 -18.69 -26.34
N ILE A 140 -10.33 -17.93 -26.52
CA ILE A 140 -11.71 -18.45 -26.53
C ILE A 140 -11.98 -19.25 -27.80
N GLU A 141 -11.56 -18.73 -28.96
CA GLU A 141 -11.68 -19.40 -30.24
C GLU A 141 -10.78 -20.65 -30.32
N GLU A 142 -9.59 -20.60 -29.73
CA GLU A 142 -8.70 -21.77 -29.57
C GLU A 142 -9.38 -22.87 -28.75
N ALA A 143 -10.20 -22.50 -27.76
CA ALA A 143 -11.03 -23.44 -27.00
C ALA A 143 -12.25 -23.98 -27.76
N GLY A 144 -12.47 -23.54 -29.02
CA GLY A 144 -13.59 -23.94 -29.85
C GLY A 144 -14.92 -23.27 -29.50
N LEU A 145 -14.86 -22.14 -28.77
CA LEU A 145 -16.02 -21.35 -28.40
C LEU A 145 -16.14 -20.10 -29.29
N THR A 146 -17.34 -19.55 -29.37
CA THR A 146 -17.55 -18.22 -29.95
C THR A 146 -17.30 -17.17 -28.87
N ALA A 147 -16.55 -16.12 -29.19
CA ALA A 147 -16.31 -14.99 -28.30
C ALA A 147 -17.53 -14.05 -28.23
N GLU A 148 -18.58 -14.51 -27.55
CA GLU A 148 -19.81 -13.77 -27.29
C GLU A 148 -19.99 -13.51 -25.78
N ALA A 149 -20.68 -12.43 -25.44
CA ALA A 149 -20.98 -12.08 -24.06
C ALA A 149 -21.87 -13.17 -23.40
N PRO A 150 -21.46 -13.74 -22.25
CA PRO A 150 -22.29 -14.69 -21.51
C PRO A 150 -23.52 -13.98 -20.94
N LYS A 151 -24.68 -14.67 -20.95
CA LYS A 151 -25.95 -14.08 -20.47
C LYS A 151 -26.14 -14.23 -18.97
N THR A 152 -25.50 -15.23 -18.37
CA THR A 152 -25.51 -15.44 -16.92
C THR A 152 -24.12 -15.71 -16.38
N TRP A 153 -23.96 -15.54 -15.07
CA TRP A 153 -22.72 -15.85 -14.37
C TRP A 153 -22.30 -17.32 -14.55
N GLU A 154 -23.26 -18.24 -14.56
CA GLU A 154 -23.02 -19.68 -14.73
C GLU A 154 -22.56 -20.02 -16.16
N GLU A 155 -23.12 -19.37 -17.18
CA GLU A 155 -22.61 -19.45 -18.54
C GLU A 155 -21.16 -18.93 -18.62
N PHE A 156 -20.86 -17.83 -17.93
CA PHE A 156 -19.51 -17.28 -17.88
C PHE A 156 -18.51 -18.22 -17.18
N VAL A 157 -18.89 -18.83 -16.06
CA VAL A 157 -18.09 -19.86 -15.38
C VAL A 157 -17.84 -21.05 -16.31
N THR A 158 -18.86 -21.52 -17.03
CA THR A 158 -18.73 -22.64 -17.98
C THR A 158 -17.77 -22.29 -19.14
N MET A 159 -17.83 -21.05 -19.62
CA MET A 159 -16.92 -20.53 -20.64
C MET A 159 -15.47 -20.56 -20.13
N MET A 160 -15.21 -20.05 -18.93
CA MET A 160 -13.89 -20.08 -18.29
C MET A 160 -13.36 -21.51 -18.10
N GLU A 161 -14.21 -22.44 -17.64
CA GLU A 161 -13.84 -23.85 -17.49
C GLU A 161 -13.42 -24.47 -18.81
N THR A 162 -14.19 -24.21 -19.87
CA THR A 162 -13.91 -24.77 -21.19
C THR A 162 -12.61 -24.20 -21.76
N VAL A 163 -12.36 -22.89 -21.63
CA VAL A 163 -11.10 -22.29 -22.08
C VAL A 163 -9.91 -22.90 -21.33
N LYS A 164 -10.03 -23.04 -20.02
CA LYS A 164 -8.99 -23.66 -19.20
C LYS A 164 -8.74 -25.12 -19.57
N GLU A 165 -9.78 -25.92 -19.79
CA GLU A 165 -9.66 -27.33 -20.16
C GLU A 165 -8.96 -27.49 -21.52
N LYS A 166 -9.27 -26.63 -22.50
CA LYS A 166 -8.75 -26.76 -23.87
C LYS A 166 -7.39 -26.11 -24.09
N THR A 167 -7.12 -24.98 -23.44
CA THR A 167 -5.89 -24.19 -23.65
C THR A 167 -4.88 -24.33 -22.51
N GLY A 168 -5.30 -24.81 -21.33
CA GLY A 168 -4.50 -24.78 -20.11
C GLY A 168 -4.40 -23.39 -19.44
N THR A 169 -5.00 -22.36 -20.05
CA THR A 169 -4.95 -20.99 -19.55
C THR A 169 -6.00 -20.78 -18.46
N PRO A 170 -5.65 -20.18 -17.29
CA PRO A 170 -6.60 -19.78 -16.27
C PRO A 170 -7.74 -18.90 -16.81
N GLY A 171 -8.89 -18.93 -16.15
CA GLY A 171 -10.08 -18.20 -16.56
C GLY A 171 -9.94 -16.69 -16.37
N LEU A 172 -9.79 -16.23 -15.13
CA LEU A 172 -9.93 -14.82 -14.75
C LEU A 172 -8.70 -14.28 -14.02
N VAL A 173 -8.30 -13.07 -14.37
CA VAL A 173 -7.40 -12.21 -13.59
C VAL A 173 -8.10 -10.91 -13.20
N PHE A 174 -7.64 -10.28 -12.13
CA PHE A 174 -7.99 -8.92 -11.70
C PHE A 174 -6.99 -8.48 -10.62
N GLY A 175 -7.01 -7.20 -10.26
CA GLY A 175 -6.12 -6.61 -9.25
C GLY A 175 -6.41 -7.05 -7.80
N ALA A 176 -6.32 -8.34 -7.50
CA ALA A 176 -6.71 -8.92 -6.20
C ALA A 176 -5.77 -8.57 -5.03
N LYS A 177 -4.62 -7.93 -5.30
CA LYS A 177 -3.79 -7.29 -4.27
C LYS A 177 -4.57 -6.22 -3.50
N LEU A 178 -5.53 -5.55 -4.16
CA LEU A 178 -6.48 -4.64 -3.54
C LEU A 178 -7.66 -5.48 -2.97
N PRO A 179 -7.78 -5.63 -1.64
CA PRO A 179 -8.68 -6.62 -1.05
C PRO A 179 -10.17 -6.38 -1.35
N ASP A 180 -10.56 -5.13 -1.59
CA ASP A 180 -11.94 -4.70 -1.81
C ASP A 180 -12.31 -4.55 -3.30
N LEU A 181 -11.35 -4.71 -4.22
CA LEU A 181 -11.56 -4.46 -5.65
C LEU A 181 -12.66 -5.35 -6.23
N TRP A 182 -12.69 -6.62 -5.85
CA TRP A 182 -13.76 -7.53 -6.27
C TRP A 182 -15.14 -6.99 -5.91
N GLU A 183 -15.33 -6.56 -4.66
CA GLU A 183 -16.60 -6.03 -4.19
C GLU A 183 -16.95 -4.72 -4.88
N ASN A 184 -15.95 -3.88 -5.17
CA ASN A 184 -16.12 -2.63 -5.92
C ASN A 184 -16.54 -2.85 -7.37
N TRP A 185 -15.99 -3.86 -8.05
CA TRP A 185 -16.06 -3.97 -9.52
C TRP A 185 -16.87 -5.16 -10.02
N ALA A 186 -17.28 -6.08 -9.15
CA ALA A 186 -18.18 -7.19 -9.50
C ALA A 186 -19.20 -7.51 -8.40
N GLY A 187 -18.75 -7.64 -7.14
CA GLY A 187 -19.58 -8.09 -6.02
C GLY A 187 -20.83 -7.21 -5.79
N SER A 188 -20.67 -5.89 -5.77
CA SER A 188 -21.82 -4.99 -5.60
C SER A 188 -22.81 -5.07 -6.77
N ALA A 189 -22.33 -5.24 -8.00
CA ALA A 189 -23.21 -5.42 -9.16
C ALA A 189 -24.00 -6.72 -9.07
N LEU A 190 -23.33 -7.83 -8.72
CA LEU A 190 -23.99 -9.11 -8.48
C LEU A 190 -25.04 -9.01 -7.38
N SER A 191 -24.73 -8.34 -6.26
CA SER A 191 -25.68 -8.16 -5.17
C SER A 191 -26.87 -7.29 -5.53
N ILE A 192 -26.66 -6.18 -6.25
CA ILE A 192 -27.74 -5.29 -6.69
C ILE A 192 -28.61 -5.99 -7.74
N MET A 193 -28.02 -6.73 -8.68
CA MET A 193 -28.81 -7.48 -9.65
C MET A 193 -29.64 -8.58 -9.01
N LEU A 194 -29.07 -9.29 -8.04
CA LEU A 194 -29.74 -10.36 -7.33
C LEU A 194 -30.91 -9.84 -6.47
N ASN A 195 -30.69 -8.75 -5.74
CA ASN A 195 -31.60 -8.32 -4.68
C ASN A 195 -32.33 -6.99 -4.92
N GLU A 196 -32.08 -6.32 -6.05
CA GLU A 196 -32.40 -4.91 -6.33
C GLU A 196 -31.58 -3.94 -5.44
N PRO A 197 -31.48 -2.64 -5.78
CA PRO A 197 -30.70 -1.67 -4.98
C PRO A 197 -31.09 -1.67 -3.51
N GLN A 198 -32.38 -1.76 -3.19
CA GLN A 198 -32.86 -1.78 -1.81
C GLN A 198 -32.35 -2.99 -1.01
N GLY A 199 -32.23 -4.17 -1.63
CA GLY A 199 -31.71 -5.35 -0.94
C GLY A 199 -30.25 -5.21 -0.55
N TYR A 200 -29.42 -4.61 -1.41
CA TYR A 200 -28.03 -4.31 -1.07
C TYR A 200 -27.91 -3.18 -0.03
N ILE A 201 -28.77 -2.15 -0.12
CA ILE A 201 -28.88 -1.11 0.92
C ILE A 201 -29.24 -1.73 2.26
N ASP A 202 -30.19 -2.67 2.30
CA ASP A 202 -30.59 -3.35 3.54
C ASP A 202 -29.44 -4.17 4.15
N LEU A 203 -28.57 -4.76 3.33
CA LEU A 203 -27.33 -5.39 3.81
C LEU A 203 -26.36 -4.35 4.41
N LEU A 204 -26.11 -3.25 3.69
CA LEU A 204 -25.24 -2.16 4.13
C LEU A 204 -25.72 -1.51 5.43
N GLU A 205 -27.03 -1.31 5.56
CA GLU A 205 -27.69 -0.74 6.74
C GLU A 205 -27.91 -1.76 7.86
N ARG A 206 -27.38 -2.98 7.73
CA ARG A 206 -27.45 -4.05 8.73
C ARG A 206 -28.88 -4.51 9.05
N LYS A 207 -29.80 -4.38 8.09
CA LYS A 207 -31.18 -4.88 8.15
C LYS A 207 -31.31 -6.32 7.65
N SER A 208 -30.34 -6.78 6.88
CA SER A 208 -30.17 -8.18 6.47
C SER A 208 -28.75 -8.66 6.79
N LYS A 209 -28.55 -9.97 6.72
CA LYS A 209 -27.27 -10.64 6.97
C LYS A 209 -26.63 -11.09 5.67
N LEU A 210 -25.29 -11.13 5.62
CA LEU A 210 -24.60 -11.69 4.46
C LEU A 210 -24.82 -13.21 4.35
N SER A 211 -25.03 -13.89 5.48
CA SER A 211 -25.39 -15.32 5.50
C SER A 211 -26.83 -15.64 5.09
N ASP A 212 -27.68 -14.61 4.87
CA ASP A 212 -29.05 -14.85 4.42
C ASP A 212 -29.05 -15.53 3.04
N PRO A 213 -29.97 -16.47 2.76
CA PRO A 213 -30.02 -17.19 1.48
C PRO A 213 -30.15 -16.30 0.25
N SER A 214 -30.63 -15.06 0.40
CA SER A 214 -30.73 -14.06 -0.67
C SER A 214 -29.40 -13.37 -0.98
N ASN A 215 -28.46 -13.31 -0.03
CA ASN A 215 -27.17 -12.60 -0.18
C ASN A 215 -26.00 -13.57 -0.41
N LEU A 216 -26.07 -14.76 0.19
CA LEU A 216 -25.02 -15.78 0.11
C LEU A 216 -24.60 -16.18 -1.32
N PRO A 217 -25.48 -16.23 -2.35
CA PRO A 217 -25.07 -16.56 -3.71
C PRO A 217 -23.99 -15.64 -4.29
N VAL A 218 -23.96 -14.36 -3.89
CA VAL A 218 -22.94 -13.39 -4.34
C VAL A 218 -21.55 -13.81 -3.88
N VAL A 219 -21.44 -14.23 -2.62
CA VAL A 219 -20.17 -14.70 -2.04
C VAL A 219 -19.76 -16.04 -2.66
N LYS A 220 -20.74 -16.92 -2.94
CA LYS A 220 -20.51 -18.20 -3.62
C LYS A 220 -19.99 -18.07 -5.04
N ALA A 221 -20.21 -16.94 -5.71
CA ALA A 221 -19.65 -16.67 -7.02
C ALA A 221 -18.11 -16.74 -6.99
N MET A 222 -17.46 -16.09 -6.02
CA MET A 222 -16.01 -16.14 -5.84
C MET A 222 -15.52 -17.53 -5.40
N GLU A 223 -16.22 -18.16 -4.45
CA GLU A 223 -15.90 -19.52 -4.00
C GLU A 223 -15.89 -20.51 -5.16
N THR A 224 -16.84 -20.37 -6.08
CA THR A 224 -16.94 -21.20 -7.29
C THR A 224 -15.71 -21.02 -8.19
N LEU A 225 -15.28 -19.77 -8.42
CA LEU A 225 -14.08 -19.49 -9.21
C LEU A 225 -12.82 -20.08 -8.55
N ALA A 226 -12.65 -19.88 -7.24
CA ALA A 226 -11.52 -20.41 -6.49
C ALA A 226 -11.50 -21.94 -6.53
N ASN A 227 -12.61 -22.61 -6.21
CA ASN A 227 -12.69 -24.07 -6.15
C ASN A 227 -12.49 -24.75 -7.50
N LYS A 228 -12.91 -24.13 -8.60
CA LYS A 228 -12.67 -24.61 -9.97
C LYS A 228 -11.28 -24.23 -10.51
N ASP A 229 -10.44 -23.59 -9.69
CA ASP A 229 -9.11 -23.10 -10.04
C ASP A 229 -9.14 -22.17 -11.28
N LEU A 230 -10.21 -21.36 -11.40
CA LEU A 230 -10.41 -20.47 -12.56
C LEU A 230 -9.66 -19.16 -12.41
N LEU A 231 -9.22 -18.80 -11.21
CA LEU A 231 -8.42 -17.61 -10.96
C LEU A 231 -6.96 -17.84 -11.38
N MET A 232 -6.30 -16.80 -11.90
CA MET A 232 -4.88 -16.86 -12.24
C MET A 232 -4.03 -17.26 -11.01
N PRO A 233 -3.09 -18.22 -11.13
CA PRO A 233 -2.14 -18.51 -10.06
C PRO A 233 -1.35 -17.26 -9.66
N GLY A 234 -1.27 -16.98 -8.36
CA GLY A 234 -0.60 -15.78 -7.84
C GLY A 234 -1.41 -14.48 -7.98
N ILE A 235 -2.71 -14.55 -8.28
CA ILE A 235 -3.56 -13.36 -8.44
C ILE A 235 -3.48 -12.37 -7.26
N LEU A 236 -3.25 -12.84 -6.03
CA LEU A 236 -3.14 -11.99 -4.84
C LEU A 236 -1.91 -11.06 -4.82
N SER A 237 -0.89 -11.31 -5.64
CA SER A 237 0.24 -10.38 -5.81
C SER A 237 0.03 -9.37 -6.94
N THR A 238 -1.11 -9.44 -7.62
CA THR A 238 -1.39 -8.68 -8.85
C THR A 238 -2.23 -7.46 -8.50
N ASP A 239 -1.73 -6.27 -8.80
CA ASP A 239 -2.52 -5.02 -8.81
C ASP A 239 -3.25 -4.85 -10.15
N ILE A 240 -3.92 -3.72 -10.36
CA ILE A 240 -4.71 -3.47 -11.58
C ILE A 240 -3.83 -3.56 -12.83
N ASP A 241 -2.74 -2.79 -12.88
CA ASP A 241 -1.84 -2.79 -14.03
C ASP A 241 -1.20 -4.17 -14.25
N GLY A 242 -0.86 -4.89 -13.18
CA GLY A 242 -0.36 -6.27 -13.26
C GLY A 242 -1.38 -7.24 -13.84
N ALA A 243 -2.68 -7.02 -13.60
CA ALA A 243 -3.76 -7.85 -14.13
C ALA A 243 -3.93 -7.62 -15.63
N ASP A 244 -3.99 -6.34 -16.04
CA ASP A 244 -4.02 -5.93 -17.44
C ASP A 244 -2.83 -6.54 -18.21
N GLN A 245 -1.62 -6.49 -17.63
CA GLN A 245 -0.41 -7.09 -18.22
C GLN A 245 -0.51 -8.61 -18.34
N ALA A 246 -1.03 -9.28 -17.31
CA ALA A 246 -1.18 -10.73 -17.32
C ALA A 246 -2.18 -11.18 -18.40
N PHE A 247 -3.31 -10.47 -18.51
CA PHE A 247 -4.29 -10.69 -19.56
C PHE A 247 -3.72 -10.43 -20.96
N ALA A 248 -3.03 -9.29 -21.17
CA ALA A 248 -2.39 -8.96 -22.43
C ALA A 248 -1.32 -9.97 -22.85
N ALA A 249 -0.61 -10.55 -21.88
CA ALA A 249 0.35 -11.63 -22.10
C ALA A 249 -0.29 -13.02 -22.30
N GLY A 250 -1.62 -13.12 -22.28
CA GLY A 250 -2.36 -14.38 -22.45
C GLY A 250 -2.26 -15.33 -21.25
N LYS A 251 -1.98 -14.83 -20.04
CA LYS A 251 -1.92 -15.64 -18.81
C LYS A 251 -3.29 -15.88 -18.17
N ALA A 252 -4.31 -15.16 -18.63
CA ALA A 252 -5.71 -15.38 -18.28
C ALA A 252 -6.60 -15.12 -19.50
N ALA A 253 -7.71 -15.86 -19.60
CA ALA A 253 -8.67 -15.71 -20.70
C ALA A 253 -9.55 -14.47 -20.56
N PHE A 254 -9.74 -14.00 -19.33
CA PHE A 254 -10.57 -12.86 -18.97
C PHE A 254 -9.89 -11.97 -17.93
N ASP A 255 -10.25 -10.69 -17.95
CA ASP A 255 -9.83 -9.68 -16.99
C ASP A 255 -11.02 -8.86 -16.50
N LEU A 256 -11.03 -8.47 -15.23
CA LEU A 256 -12.03 -7.56 -14.65
C LEU A 256 -11.44 -6.16 -14.54
N GLY A 257 -11.93 -5.26 -15.37
CA GLY A 257 -11.43 -3.91 -15.51
C GLY A 257 -12.51 -2.82 -15.42
N GLY A 258 -12.05 -1.58 -15.42
CA GLY A 258 -12.89 -0.43 -15.76
C GLY A 258 -12.87 -0.13 -17.26
N SER A 259 -13.65 0.85 -17.71
CA SER A 259 -13.61 1.38 -19.09
C SER A 259 -12.21 1.80 -19.58
N PHE A 260 -11.33 2.24 -18.67
CA PHE A 260 -9.96 2.68 -18.98
C PHE A 260 -9.02 1.53 -19.38
N THR A 261 -9.33 0.30 -18.96
CA THR A 261 -8.55 -0.92 -19.22
C THR A 261 -8.33 -1.14 -20.71
N MET A 262 -9.34 -0.84 -21.56
CA MET A 262 -9.19 -0.95 -23.02
C MET A 262 -7.96 -0.18 -23.53
N SER A 263 -7.84 1.10 -23.17
CA SER A 263 -6.72 1.93 -23.61
C SER A 263 -5.37 1.41 -23.11
N THR A 264 -5.33 0.83 -21.91
CA THR A 264 -4.16 0.19 -21.31
C THR A 264 -3.74 -1.05 -22.11
N LEU A 265 -4.68 -1.94 -22.43
CA LEU A 265 -4.41 -3.18 -23.19
C LEU A 265 -3.87 -2.90 -24.59
N LEU A 266 -4.39 -1.87 -25.25
CA LEU A 266 -3.90 -1.44 -26.56
C LEU A 266 -2.50 -0.82 -26.47
N ALA A 267 -2.22 -0.07 -25.42
CA ALA A 267 -0.87 0.43 -25.16
C ALA A 267 0.14 -0.72 -24.90
N MET A 268 -0.34 -1.86 -24.39
CA MET A 268 0.44 -3.10 -24.24
C MET A 268 0.58 -3.91 -25.54
N GLY A 269 -0.03 -3.45 -26.64
CA GLY A 269 0.12 -4.02 -27.98
C GLY A 269 -0.95 -5.03 -28.36
N MET A 270 -2.03 -5.18 -27.60
CA MET A 270 -3.19 -5.95 -28.04
C MET A 270 -3.88 -5.29 -29.22
N SER A 271 -4.48 -6.10 -30.11
CA SER A 271 -5.40 -5.58 -31.13
C SER A 271 -6.80 -5.44 -30.54
N PRO A 272 -7.55 -4.37 -30.85
CA PRO A 272 -8.96 -4.25 -30.47
C PRO A 272 -9.81 -5.42 -30.98
N ASP A 273 -9.46 -5.94 -32.16
CA ASP A 273 -10.15 -7.10 -32.76
C ASP A 273 -9.96 -8.38 -31.94
N ASP A 274 -8.89 -8.49 -31.16
CA ASP A 274 -8.59 -9.65 -30.31
C ASP A 274 -9.29 -9.59 -28.94
N ILE A 275 -9.97 -8.48 -28.65
CA ILE A 275 -10.65 -8.21 -27.39
C ILE A 275 -12.15 -8.17 -27.64
N PHE A 276 -12.94 -8.73 -26.72
CA PHE A 276 -14.34 -8.34 -26.56
C PHE A 276 -14.62 -7.95 -25.12
N THR A 277 -15.61 -7.09 -24.94
CA THR A 277 -16.03 -6.60 -23.62
C THR A 277 -17.47 -6.97 -23.34
N PHE A 278 -17.82 -7.11 -22.07
CA PHE A 278 -19.19 -7.29 -21.63
C PHE A 278 -19.34 -6.86 -20.17
N PRO A 279 -20.53 -6.41 -19.74
CA PRO A 279 -20.77 -6.06 -18.35
C PRO A 279 -20.83 -7.29 -17.45
N VAL A 280 -20.81 -7.10 -16.12
CA VAL A 280 -21.02 -8.20 -15.17
C VAL A 280 -22.33 -8.95 -15.47
N PRO A 281 -22.29 -10.26 -15.79
CA PRO A 281 -23.50 -11.02 -16.10
C PRO A 281 -24.26 -11.34 -14.80
N PRO A 282 -25.61 -11.36 -14.83
CA PRO A 282 -26.42 -11.65 -13.65
C PRO A 282 -26.26 -13.11 -13.19
N LEU A 283 -26.37 -13.34 -11.88
CA LEU A 283 -26.54 -14.68 -11.31
C LEU A 283 -27.91 -15.25 -11.69
N GLU A 284 -28.01 -16.58 -11.79
CA GLU A 284 -29.31 -17.22 -11.95
C GLU A 284 -30.26 -16.82 -10.79
N GLY A 285 -31.49 -16.41 -11.14
CA GLY A 285 -32.47 -15.90 -10.17
C GLY A 285 -32.35 -14.41 -9.85
N SER A 286 -31.46 -13.67 -10.51
CA SER A 286 -31.39 -12.21 -10.39
C SER A 286 -32.69 -11.53 -10.80
N LYS A 287 -33.02 -10.44 -10.10
CA LYS A 287 -34.20 -9.61 -10.39
C LYS A 287 -33.94 -8.59 -11.50
N ILE A 288 -32.69 -8.17 -11.66
CA ILE A 288 -32.22 -7.34 -12.78
C ILE A 288 -31.44 -8.23 -13.73
N ASN A 289 -31.88 -8.30 -15.00
CA ASN A 289 -31.37 -9.25 -15.98
C ASN A 289 -30.19 -8.74 -16.81
N SER A 290 -29.78 -7.49 -16.62
CA SER A 290 -28.65 -6.87 -17.33
C SER A 290 -28.11 -5.74 -16.49
N TRP A 291 -26.79 -5.71 -16.28
CA TRP A 291 -26.16 -4.63 -15.54
C TRP A 291 -26.12 -3.34 -16.36
N THR A 292 -26.45 -2.23 -15.70
CA THR A 292 -26.11 -0.89 -16.17
C THR A 292 -25.43 -0.13 -15.04
N THR A 293 -24.46 0.72 -15.38
CA THR A 293 -23.72 1.53 -14.42
C THR A 293 -23.78 2.99 -14.79
N ASP A 294 -23.72 3.85 -13.80
CA ASP A 294 -23.65 5.29 -14.04
C ASP A 294 -22.25 5.65 -14.49
N PRO A 295 -22.10 6.33 -15.64
CA PRO A 295 -20.81 6.81 -16.05
C PRO A 295 -20.35 7.93 -15.11
N PHE A 296 -19.04 8.04 -14.92
CA PHE A 296 -18.40 9.20 -14.33
C PHE A 296 -17.42 9.81 -15.32
N THR A 297 -17.30 11.13 -15.31
CA THR A 297 -16.40 11.82 -16.24
C THR A 297 -14.96 11.60 -15.83
N LEU A 298 -14.14 11.17 -16.78
CA LEU A 298 -12.72 10.93 -16.57
C LEU A 298 -11.94 12.23 -16.76
N THR A 299 -12.13 12.89 -17.90
CA THR A 299 -11.38 14.09 -18.25
C THR A 299 -12.27 15.17 -18.84
N MET A 300 -11.78 16.40 -18.78
CA MET A 300 -12.44 17.58 -19.33
C MET A 300 -11.47 18.44 -20.15
N LEU A 301 -12.02 19.31 -20.98
CA LEU A 301 -11.29 20.29 -21.76
C LEU A 301 -11.59 21.69 -21.26
N SER A 302 -10.54 22.45 -21.01
CA SER A 302 -10.63 23.83 -20.50
C SER A 302 -9.88 24.79 -21.42
N VAL A 303 -10.39 26.01 -21.54
CA VAL A 303 -9.77 27.08 -22.34
C VAL A 303 -8.91 27.95 -21.42
N ASN A 304 -7.69 28.28 -21.82
CA ASN A 304 -6.85 29.21 -21.07
C ASN A 304 -7.48 30.61 -21.05
N LYS A 305 -7.69 31.17 -19.86
CA LYS A 305 -8.32 32.50 -19.68
C LYS A 305 -7.49 33.65 -20.22
N ASP A 306 -6.19 33.46 -20.44
CA ASP A 306 -5.25 34.46 -20.96
C ASP A 306 -4.91 34.22 -22.45
N SER A 307 -5.49 33.20 -23.09
CA SER A 307 -5.29 32.92 -24.53
C SER A 307 -5.70 34.11 -25.41
N GLN A 308 -5.01 34.30 -26.53
CA GLN A 308 -5.41 35.27 -27.56
C GLN A 308 -6.43 34.68 -28.56
N ASN A 309 -6.59 33.36 -28.58
CA ASN A 309 -7.45 32.61 -29.51
C ASN A 309 -8.65 31.99 -28.77
N LYS A 310 -9.22 32.68 -27.78
CA LYS A 310 -10.27 32.11 -26.91
C LYS A 310 -11.50 31.67 -27.67
N THR A 311 -11.89 32.43 -28.69
CA THR A 311 -13.08 32.15 -29.49
C THR A 311 -12.89 30.85 -30.26
N GLU A 312 -11.76 30.71 -30.95
CA GLU A 312 -11.40 29.50 -31.69
C GLU A 312 -11.17 28.31 -30.74
N ALA A 313 -10.57 28.54 -29.58
CA ALA A 313 -10.36 27.51 -28.57
C ALA A 313 -11.67 26.97 -27.99
N LEU A 314 -12.60 27.87 -27.66
CA LEU A 314 -13.93 27.52 -27.18
C LEU A 314 -14.74 26.78 -28.26
N ASP A 315 -14.67 27.26 -29.51
CA ASP A 315 -15.31 26.61 -30.65
C ASP A 315 -14.79 25.19 -30.88
N PHE A 316 -13.47 24.98 -30.81
CA PHE A 316 -12.89 23.64 -30.96
C PHE A 316 -13.30 22.69 -29.83
N ILE A 317 -13.30 23.11 -28.56
CA ILE A 317 -13.70 22.20 -27.48
C ILE A 317 -15.19 21.85 -27.58
N LYS A 318 -16.06 22.81 -27.96
CA LYS A 318 -17.49 22.56 -28.20
C LYS A 318 -17.70 21.61 -29.38
N PHE A 319 -16.89 21.75 -30.44
CA PHE A 319 -16.91 20.84 -31.57
C PHE A 319 -16.51 19.42 -31.16
N LEU A 320 -15.37 19.28 -30.46
CA LEU A 320 -14.85 17.98 -30.04
C LEU A 320 -15.80 17.25 -29.09
N THR A 321 -16.45 17.97 -28.16
CA THR A 321 -17.35 17.36 -27.19
C THR A 321 -18.81 17.32 -27.64
N GLY A 322 -19.22 18.10 -28.65
CA GLY A 322 -20.62 18.27 -29.05
C GLY A 322 -20.99 17.77 -30.46
N ASP A 323 -20.03 17.66 -31.38
CA ASP A 323 -20.27 17.15 -32.73
C ASP A 323 -20.19 15.61 -32.75
N PRO A 324 -21.25 14.88 -33.16
CA PRO A 324 -21.24 13.43 -33.12
C PRO A 324 -20.18 12.77 -34.02
N ASP A 325 -19.80 13.38 -35.15
CA ASP A 325 -18.72 12.84 -35.99
C ASP A 325 -17.37 13.00 -35.31
N ALA A 326 -17.12 14.16 -34.71
CA ALA A 326 -15.91 14.42 -33.95
C ALA A 326 -15.78 13.49 -32.73
N ALA A 327 -16.87 13.32 -31.99
CA ALA A 327 -16.90 12.44 -30.81
C ALA A 327 -16.68 10.96 -31.18
N VAL A 328 -17.27 10.45 -32.27
CA VAL A 328 -17.01 9.09 -32.77
C VAL A 328 -15.57 8.93 -33.24
N ALA A 329 -15.04 9.91 -33.99
CA ALA A 329 -13.66 9.87 -34.46
C ALA A 329 -12.66 9.89 -33.29
N PHE A 330 -12.92 10.73 -32.26
CA PHE A 330 -12.17 10.75 -31.02
C PHE A 330 -12.24 9.39 -30.31
N ALA A 331 -13.45 8.89 -30.06
CA ALA A 331 -13.69 7.66 -29.32
C ALA A 331 -12.97 6.46 -29.94
N ASN A 332 -13.12 6.24 -31.25
CA ASN A 332 -12.54 5.08 -31.93
C ASN A 332 -11.02 5.13 -32.02
N ALA A 333 -10.42 6.31 -32.08
CA ALA A 333 -8.96 6.44 -32.15
C ALA A 333 -8.30 6.54 -30.76
N ALA A 334 -9.02 7.03 -29.74
CA ALA A 334 -8.53 7.08 -28.35
C ALA A 334 -8.92 5.85 -27.51
N TYR A 335 -9.83 5.01 -28.02
CA TYR A 335 -10.42 3.87 -27.33
C TYR A 335 -10.99 4.23 -25.95
N THR A 336 -11.79 5.29 -25.92
CA THR A 336 -12.55 5.74 -24.74
C THR A 336 -13.98 6.11 -25.14
N VAL A 337 -14.92 6.04 -24.20
CA VAL A 337 -16.32 6.39 -24.45
C VAL A 337 -16.49 7.91 -24.31
N PRO A 338 -17.01 8.61 -25.33
CA PRO A 338 -17.15 10.06 -25.27
C PRO A 338 -18.26 10.45 -24.28
N ALA A 339 -18.13 11.62 -23.66
CA ALA A 339 -19.15 12.13 -22.74
C ALA A 339 -20.45 12.53 -23.46
N LEU A 340 -20.39 12.74 -24.78
CA LEU A 340 -21.54 13.00 -25.63
C LEU A 340 -22.43 11.76 -25.72
N ASN A 341 -23.72 11.92 -25.48
CA ASN A 341 -24.69 10.87 -25.76
C ASN A 341 -24.91 10.79 -27.27
N LEU A 342 -24.28 9.79 -27.91
CA LEU A 342 -24.23 9.68 -29.37
C LEU A 342 -25.57 9.29 -30.02
N GLY A 343 -26.56 8.81 -29.26
CA GLY A 343 -27.83 8.30 -29.81
C GLY A 343 -27.59 7.30 -30.96
N ASP A 344 -28.18 7.55 -32.12
CA ASP A 344 -28.02 6.70 -33.31
C ASP A 344 -26.58 6.58 -33.83
N ARG A 345 -25.70 7.53 -33.48
CA ARG A 345 -24.27 7.51 -33.87
C ARG A 345 -23.45 6.53 -33.05
N ALA A 346 -23.97 6.02 -31.93
CA ALA A 346 -23.31 4.98 -31.15
C ALA A 346 -23.04 3.69 -31.95
N LYS A 347 -23.79 3.44 -33.05
CA LYS A 347 -23.54 2.30 -33.96
C LYS A 347 -22.22 2.39 -34.73
N ASP A 348 -21.64 3.59 -34.83
CA ASP A 348 -20.39 3.85 -35.53
C ASP A 348 -19.17 3.75 -34.60
N LEU A 349 -19.40 3.49 -33.30
CA LEU A 349 -18.34 3.18 -32.35
C LEU A 349 -17.73 1.79 -32.65
N ASP A 350 -16.46 1.63 -32.29
CA ASP A 350 -15.83 0.32 -32.18
C ASP A 350 -16.73 -0.62 -31.35
N PRO A 351 -16.91 -1.90 -31.75
CA PRO A 351 -17.84 -2.80 -31.09
C PRO A 351 -17.63 -2.94 -29.58
N ASN A 352 -16.38 -2.86 -29.12
CA ASN A 352 -16.06 -2.94 -27.69
C ASN A 352 -16.44 -1.66 -26.96
N LEU A 353 -16.13 -0.49 -27.54
CA LEU A 353 -16.56 0.79 -26.98
C LEU A 353 -18.08 0.91 -26.96
N LYS A 354 -18.74 0.40 -28.00
CA LYS A 354 -20.20 0.31 -28.05
C LYS A 354 -20.74 -0.55 -26.91
N SER A 355 -20.14 -1.71 -26.67
CA SER A 355 -20.55 -2.60 -25.57
C SER A 355 -20.40 -1.92 -24.20
N ILE A 356 -19.31 -1.17 -23.97
CA ILE A 356 -19.11 -0.40 -22.74
C ILE A 356 -20.15 0.73 -22.66
N SER A 357 -20.37 1.48 -23.75
CA SER A 357 -21.34 2.57 -23.82
C SER A 357 -22.78 2.11 -23.61
N ASP A 358 -23.16 0.93 -24.12
CA ASP A 358 -24.48 0.32 -23.92
C ASP A 358 -24.72 -0.10 -22.46
N ALA A 359 -23.64 -0.35 -21.70
CA ALA A 359 -23.71 -0.63 -20.27
C ALA A 359 -23.86 0.65 -19.42
N PHE A 360 -23.72 1.85 -20.00
CA PHE A 360 -23.94 3.09 -19.27
C PHE A 360 -25.43 3.44 -19.21
N ALA A 361 -25.89 3.74 -18.01
CA ALA A 361 -27.27 4.15 -17.79
C ALA A 361 -27.48 5.58 -18.35
N ALA A 362 -28.61 5.79 -19.04
CA ALA A 362 -29.00 7.12 -19.53
C ALA A 362 -29.57 8.03 -18.42
N GLU A 363 -30.03 7.41 -17.34
CA GLU A 363 -30.59 7.99 -16.12
C GLU A 363 -29.94 7.29 -14.93
N PRO A 364 -29.97 7.86 -13.71
CA PRO A 364 -29.36 7.25 -12.53
C PRO A 364 -29.71 5.76 -12.37
N GLY A 365 -28.71 4.91 -12.56
CA GLY A 365 -28.81 3.47 -12.62
C GLY A 365 -28.97 2.81 -11.25
N PRO A 366 -29.08 1.47 -11.22
CA PRO A 366 -29.21 0.71 -9.98
C PRO A 366 -28.08 0.97 -8.97
N PHE A 367 -26.86 1.22 -9.46
CA PHE A 367 -25.72 1.54 -8.62
C PHE A 367 -25.86 2.90 -7.92
N SER A 368 -26.27 3.97 -8.63
CA SER A 368 -26.48 5.28 -8.01
C SER A 368 -27.50 5.28 -6.88
N GLN A 369 -28.52 4.43 -6.95
CA GLN A 369 -29.50 4.30 -5.87
C GLN A 369 -28.87 3.76 -4.58
N ALA A 370 -27.89 2.86 -4.69
CA ALA A 370 -27.16 2.31 -3.54
C ALA A 370 -25.93 3.14 -3.14
N SER A 371 -25.39 3.97 -4.03
CA SER A 371 -24.16 4.75 -3.84
C SER A 371 -24.12 5.57 -2.54
N PRO A 372 -25.19 6.28 -2.12
CA PRO A 372 -25.19 6.99 -0.82
C PRO A 372 -24.97 6.07 0.38
N ALA A 373 -25.59 4.88 0.37
CA ALA A 373 -25.39 3.88 1.41
C ALA A 373 -23.99 3.28 1.33
N ILE A 374 -23.49 2.95 0.13
CA ILE A 374 -22.13 2.46 -0.08
C ILE A 374 -21.11 3.44 0.52
N ASN A 375 -21.19 4.73 0.19
CA ASN A 375 -20.30 5.78 0.69
C ASN A 375 -20.42 6.03 2.21
N THR A 376 -21.55 5.63 2.79
CA THR A 376 -21.81 5.76 4.23
C THR A 376 -21.27 4.58 5.01
N TYR A 377 -21.39 3.36 4.50
CA TYR A 377 -21.12 2.14 5.27
C TYR A 377 -19.84 1.40 4.85
N ARG A 378 -19.53 1.31 3.55
CA ARG A 378 -18.30 0.63 3.08
C ARG A 378 -17.07 1.47 3.41
N GLY A 379 -15.99 0.79 3.83
CA GLY A 379 -14.73 1.43 4.24
C GLY A 379 -14.75 2.12 5.62
N LYS A 380 -15.93 2.33 6.22
CA LYS A 380 -16.08 2.94 7.56
C LYS A 380 -16.43 1.94 8.66
N HIS A 381 -16.87 0.75 8.28
CA HIS A 381 -17.23 -0.30 9.22
C HIS A 381 -16.37 -1.55 9.08
N LYS A 382 -15.98 -2.11 10.23
CA LYS A 382 -14.98 -3.17 10.35
C LYS A 382 -15.39 -4.46 9.62
N GLU A 383 -16.68 -4.76 9.53
CA GLU A 383 -17.18 -5.94 8.82
C GLU A 383 -16.75 -5.96 7.35
N TRP A 384 -16.67 -4.81 6.67
CA TRP A 384 -16.27 -4.75 5.26
C TRP A 384 -14.77 -4.94 5.06
N GLU A 385 -13.93 -4.51 6.00
CA GLU A 385 -12.51 -4.83 6.02
C GLU A 385 -12.30 -6.34 6.24
N VAL A 386 -13.03 -6.90 7.21
CA VAL A 386 -13.00 -8.34 7.50
C VAL A 386 -13.49 -9.15 6.30
N TYR A 387 -14.54 -8.69 5.60
CA TYR A 387 -15.02 -9.32 4.37
C TYR A 387 -13.93 -9.34 3.30
N ALA A 388 -13.30 -8.20 3.01
CA ALA A 388 -12.26 -8.10 1.99
C ALA A 388 -11.08 -9.07 2.25
N GLN A 389 -10.58 -9.12 3.49
CA GLN A 389 -9.54 -10.08 3.90
C GLN A 389 -10.00 -11.54 3.81
N SER A 390 -11.26 -11.80 4.18
CA SER A 390 -11.83 -13.15 4.13
C SER A 390 -12.07 -13.62 2.70
N MET A 391 -12.35 -12.71 1.76
CA MET A 391 -12.40 -12.98 0.32
C MET A 391 -11.03 -13.39 -0.23
N GLN A 392 -9.94 -12.73 0.19
CA GLN A 392 -8.58 -13.18 -0.17
C GLN A 392 -8.27 -14.58 0.38
N SER A 393 -8.69 -14.87 1.62
CA SER A 393 -8.56 -16.22 2.20
C SER A 393 -9.38 -17.27 1.43
N MET A 394 -10.53 -16.88 0.88
CA MET A 394 -11.34 -17.75 0.00
C MET A 394 -10.67 -18.01 -1.34
N ILE A 395 -9.99 -17.02 -1.94
CA ILE A 395 -9.16 -17.20 -3.14
C ILE A 395 -8.08 -18.26 -2.89
N GLU A 396 -7.47 -18.28 -1.70
CA GLU A 396 -6.51 -19.30 -1.27
C GLU A 396 -7.16 -20.63 -0.83
N LYS A 397 -8.49 -20.76 -0.95
CA LYS A 397 -9.28 -21.93 -0.52
C LYS A 397 -9.18 -22.23 0.98
N LYS A 398 -8.85 -21.24 1.81
CA LYS A 398 -8.76 -21.35 3.27
C LYS A 398 -10.10 -21.14 3.98
N MET A 399 -11.08 -20.54 3.29
CA MET A 399 -12.42 -20.26 3.83
C MET A 399 -13.52 -20.56 2.80
N THR A 400 -14.66 -21.06 3.26
CA THR A 400 -15.88 -21.23 2.46
C THR A 400 -16.73 -19.95 2.44
N ALA A 401 -17.66 -19.85 1.49
CA ALA A 401 -18.61 -18.73 1.41
C ALA A 401 -19.42 -18.56 2.70
N GLU A 402 -19.89 -19.65 3.29
CA GLU A 402 -20.61 -19.62 4.57
C GLU A 402 -19.74 -19.13 5.73
N GLN A 403 -18.45 -19.50 5.76
CA GLN A 403 -17.53 -19.04 6.79
C GLN A 403 -17.24 -17.53 6.65
N VAL A 404 -17.05 -17.04 5.42
CA VAL A 404 -16.88 -15.62 5.14
C VAL A 404 -18.13 -14.83 5.54
N ALA A 405 -19.31 -15.30 5.12
CA ALA A 405 -20.58 -14.66 5.46
C ALA A 405 -20.84 -14.64 6.97
N LYS A 406 -20.59 -15.75 7.67
CA LYS A 406 -20.71 -15.82 9.13
C LYS A 406 -19.76 -14.85 9.82
N LYS A 407 -18.51 -14.77 9.38
CA LYS A 407 -17.51 -13.88 9.98
C LYS A 407 -17.86 -12.40 9.76
N PHE A 408 -18.44 -12.06 8.61
CA PHE A 408 -19.00 -10.74 8.35
C PHE A 408 -20.13 -10.41 9.34
N ASP A 409 -21.11 -11.29 9.46
CA ASP A 409 -22.26 -11.11 10.35
C ASP A 409 -21.85 -11.01 11.83
N ASP A 410 -20.95 -11.90 12.29
CA ASP A 410 -20.41 -11.88 13.65
C ASP A 410 -19.69 -10.55 13.96
N THR A 411 -19.07 -9.93 12.94
CA THR A 411 -18.38 -8.64 13.08
C THR A 411 -19.37 -7.49 13.19
N MET A 412 -20.49 -7.52 12.45
CA MET A 412 -21.57 -6.52 12.55
C MET A 412 -22.17 -6.48 13.96
N GLU A 413 -22.16 -7.60 14.69
CA GLU A 413 -22.81 -7.74 15.99
C GLU A 413 -21.91 -7.37 17.20
N ARG A 414 -20.61 -7.10 17.02
CA ARG A 414 -19.63 -7.03 18.12
C ARG A 414 -19.86 -5.96 19.21
N THR A 415 -20.52 -4.83 18.92
CA THR A 415 -20.89 -3.85 19.97
C THR A 415 -22.26 -4.14 20.59
N LEU A 416 -23.19 -4.67 19.79
CA LEU A 416 -24.53 -5.05 20.22
C LEU A 416 -24.52 -6.30 21.09
N ILE A 417 -23.63 -7.26 20.84
CA ILE A 417 -23.49 -8.50 21.63
C ILE A 417 -23.08 -8.19 23.07
N LEU A 418 -22.12 -7.29 23.30
CA LEU A 418 -21.70 -6.93 24.66
C LEU A 418 -22.87 -6.35 25.47
N TYR A 419 -23.61 -5.40 24.89
CA TYR A 419 -24.79 -4.81 25.54
C TYR A 419 -25.99 -5.77 25.61
N TYR A 420 -26.17 -6.65 24.62
CA TYR A 420 -27.23 -7.66 24.60
C TYR A 420 -26.99 -8.77 25.63
N ALA A 421 -25.76 -9.29 25.72
CA ALA A 421 -25.33 -10.21 26.78
C ALA A 421 -25.47 -9.55 28.16
N GLY A 422 -25.13 -8.27 28.26
CA GLY A 422 -25.37 -7.47 29.46
C GLY A 422 -26.84 -7.37 29.85
N LEU A 423 -27.71 -7.01 28.90
CA LEU A 423 -29.14 -6.86 29.12
C LEU A 423 -29.81 -8.19 29.50
N THR A 424 -29.40 -9.30 28.86
CA THR A 424 -29.91 -10.64 29.15
C THR A 424 -29.41 -11.21 30.48
N SER A 425 -28.29 -10.69 31.01
CA SER A 425 -27.77 -11.08 32.34
C SER A 425 -28.47 -10.39 33.52
N ILE A 426 -29.26 -9.34 33.29
CA ILE A 426 -29.99 -8.66 34.36
C ILE A 426 -31.21 -9.49 34.76
N ASP A 427 -31.27 -9.87 36.04
CA ASP A 427 -32.38 -10.64 36.60
C ASP A 427 -33.74 -9.94 36.37
N PRO A 428 -34.70 -10.57 35.65
CA PRO A 428 -36.02 -10.01 35.37
C PRO A 428 -36.81 -9.63 36.62
N THR A 429 -36.59 -10.31 37.75
CA THR A 429 -37.30 -10.06 39.02
C THR A 429 -37.07 -8.66 39.57
N LEU A 430 -35.95 -8.01 39.23
CA LEU A 430 -35.67 -6.62 39.59
C LEU A 430 -36.63 -5.65 38.89
N TYR A 431 -36.99 -5.92 37.64
CA TYR A 431 -37.95 -5.13 36.89
C TYR A 431 -39.39 -5.39 37.35
N GLU A 432 -39.72 -6.64 37.68
CA GLU A 432 -41.02 -7.01 38.26
C GLU A 432 -41.24 -6.33 39.62
N ALA A 433 -40.27 -6.41 40.53
CA ALA A 433 -40.33 -5.75 41.84
C ALA A 433 -40.46 -4.23 41.71
N ALA A 434 -39.65 -3.60 40.84
CA ALA A 434 -39.73 -2.17 40.60
C ALA A 434 -41.08 -1.74 39.99
N SER A 435 -41.69 -2.59 39.15
CA SER A 435 -43.01 -2.33 38.58
C SER A 435 -44.13 -2.41 39.63
N VAL A 436 -44.04 -3.37 40.56
CA VAL A 436 -44.99 -3.52 41.67
C VAL A 436 -44.90 -2.34 42.64
N ASP A 437 -43.69 -1.81 42.84
CA ASP A 437 -43.43 -0.61 43.65
C ASP A 437 -43.79 0.71 42.92
N GLY A 438 -44.33 0.64 41.70
CA GLY A 438 -44.83 1.80 40.95
C GLY A 438 -43.75 2.61 40.21
N ALA A 439 -42.55 2.04 39.98
CA ALA A 439 -41.50 2.70 39.21
C ALA A 439 -41.90 2.85 37.72
N LYS A 440 -41.59 4.01 37.14
CA LYS A 440 -41.79 4.25 35.70
C LYS A 440 -40.65 3.61 34.89
N LYS A 441 -40.88 3.32 33.60
CA LYS A 441 -39.86 2.76 32.70
C LYS A 441 -38.56 3.59 32.65
N THR A 442 -38.66 4.91 32.66
CA THR A 442 -37.49 5.80 32.75
C THR A 442 -36.74 5.66 34.06
N THR A 443 -37.45 5.48 35.18
CA THR A 443 -36.83 5.21 36.48
C THR A 443 -36.11 3.86 36.48
N MET A 444 -36.72 2.81 35.91
CA MET A 444 -36.09 1.50 35.79
C MET A 444 -34.82 1.53 34.93
N ILE A 445 -34.85 2.20 33.78
CA ILE A 445 -33.67 2.34 32.92
C ILE A 445 -32.52 3.05 33.65
N LEU A 446 -32.80 4.15 34.33
CA LEU A 446 -31.76 4.96 34.99
C LEU A 446 -31.25 4.38 36.30
N LYS A 447 -32.08 3.61 37.03
CA LYS A 447 -31.77 3.12 38.38
C LYS A 447 -31.48 1.62 38.45
N ILE A 448 -31.84 0.86 37.41
CA ILE A 448 -31.64 -0.60 37.36
C ILE A 448 -30.79 -0.94 36.13
N THR A 449 -31.26 -0.65 34.93
CA THR A 449 -30.57 -1.08 33.69
C THR A 449 -29.20 -0.44 33.52
N TRP A 450 -29.09 0.88 33.57
CA TRP A 450 -27.82 1.60 33.33
C TRP A 450 -26.76 1.30 34.41
N PRO A 451 -27.08 1.28 35.72
CA PRO A 451 -26.11 0.89 36.75
C PRO A 451 -25.61 -0.56 36.60
N LEU A 452 -26.47 -1.49 36.19
CA LEU A 452 -26.09 -2.89 36.01
C LEU A 452 -25.32 -3.15 34.70
N LEU A 453 -25.53 -2.32 33.68
CA LEU A 453 -24.73 -2.34 32.45
C LEU A 453 -23.39 -1.60 32.58
N LYS A 454 -23.19 -0.82 33.64
CA LYS A 454 -21.97 0.00 33.84
C LYS A 454 -20.65 -0.76 33.63
N PRO A 455 -20.45 -2.00 34.10
CA PRO A 455 -19.21 -2.74 33.86
C PRO A 455 -18.97 -3.03 32.38
N ILE A 456 -20.03 -3.36 31.64
CA ILE A 456 -19.98 -3.66 30.20
C ILE A 456 -19.74 -2.39 29.39
N THR A 457 -20.41 -1.30 29.77
CA THR A 457 -20.16 0.03 29.20
C THR A 457 -18.72 0.49 29.41
N LEU A 458 -18.15 0.24 30.60
CA LEU A 458 -16.78 0.60 30.90
C LEU A 458 -15.78 -0.19 30.03
N ILE A 459 -15.98 -1.50 29.87
CA ILE A 459 -15.16 -2.34 28.98
C ILE A 459 -15.26 -1.86 27.53
N ALA A 460 -16.47 -1.59 27.03
CA ALA A 460 -16.67 -1.11 25.67
C ALA A 460 -16.00 0.26 25.41
N VAL A 461 -16.04 1.18 26.39
CA VAL A 461 -15.38 2.48 26.30
C VAL A 461 -13.86 2.34 26.33
N ILE A 462 -13.31 1.48 27.19
CA ILE A 462 -11.86 1.22 27.25
C ILE A 462 -11.37 0.62 25.92
N GLN A 463 -12.09 -0.37 25.38
CA GLN A 463 -11.80 -0.98 24.09
C GLN A 463 -11.84 0.04 22.94
N MET A 464 -12.85 0.92 22.91
CA MET A 464 -12.93 2.02 21.93
C MET A 464 -11.74 2.98 22.04
N VAL A 465 -11.36 3.34 23.26
CA VAL A 465 -10.25 4.27 23.51
C VAL A 465 -8.92 3.62 23.13
N ASN A 466 -8.70 2.35 23.47
CA ASN A 466 -7.49 1.60 23.08
C ASN A 466 -7.38 1.46 21.55
N GLY A 467 -8.48 1.09 20.87
CA GLY A 467 -8.50 1.01 19.41
C GLY A 467 -8.24 2.35 18.72
N ALA A 468 -8.65 3.47 19.32
CA ALA A 468 -8.35 4.81 18.81
C ALA A 468 -6.86 5.18 18.96
N PHE A 469 -6.18 4.70 20.01
CA PHE A 469 -4.75 4.94 20.20
C PHE A 469 -3.86 4.07 19.30
N GLN A 470 -4.35 2.91 18.85
CA GLN A 470 -3.64 1.95 17.99
C GLN A 470 -3.81 2.20 16.49
N ALA A 471 -4.50 3.27 16.08
CA ALA A 471 -4.93 3.44 14.69
C ALA A 471 -3.86 3.99 13.73
N PHE A 472 -2.59 4.15 14.13
CA PHE A 472 -1.56 4.83 13.32
C PHE A 472 -1.42 4.25 11.91
N GLU A 473 -1.11 2.97 11.76
CA GLU A 473 -0.87 2.34 10.45
C GLU A 473 -2.13 2.43 9.56
N ASN A 474 -3.28 2.13 10.14
CA ASN A 474 -4.58 2.19 9.47
C ASN A 474 -4.91 3.62 8.99
N VAL A 475 -4.69 4.63 9.83
CA VAL A 475 -4.93 6.03 9.48
C VAL A 475 -3.94 6.52 8.44
N PHE A 476 -2.64 6.21 8.60
CA PHE A 476 -1.58 6.62 7.69
C PHE A 476 -1.77 6.05 6.29
N ILE A 477 -2.06 4.74 6.20
CA ILE A 477 -2.23 4.03 4.92
C ILE A 477 -3.55 4.38 4.24
N MET A 478 -4.66 4.48 4.98
CA MET A 478 -5.98 4.65 4.36
C MET A 478 -6.39 6.10 4.16
N THR A 479 -6.00 7.00 5.07
CA THR A 479 -6.52 8.38 5.10
C THR A 479 -5.43 9.45 5.13
N GLY A 480 -4.19 9.06 5.45
CA GLY A 480 -3.10 9.98 5.73
C GLY A 480 -3.38 10.96 6.90
N GLY A 481 -4.37 10.70 7.76
CA GLY A 481 -4.87 11.64 8.78
C GLY A 481 -6.19 12.37 8.42
N GLY A 482 -6.76 12.07 7.26
CA GLY A 482 -8.08 12.55 6.81
C GLY A 482 -8.13 14.04 6.48
N PRO A 483 -9.21 14.53 5.84
CA PRO A 483 -9.40 15.96 5.61
C PRO A 483 -9.48 16.68 6.96
N ALA A 484 -8.71 17.77 7.10
CA ALA A 484 -8.61 18.62 8.28
C ALA A 484 -8.24 17.92 9.60
N GLY A 485 -7.56 16.76 9.56
CA GLY A 485 -7.09 16.05 10.76
C GLY A 485 -8.17 15.19 11.45
N SER A 486 -9.28 14.91 10.77
CA SER A 486 -10.43 14.20 11.33
C SER A 486 -10.16 12.75 11.76
N SER A 487 -9.13 12.12 11.21
CA SER A 487 -8.66 10.78 11.61
C SER A 487 -7.24 10.81 12.19
N GLU A 488 -6.68 12.00 12.46
CA GLU A 488 -5.29 12.18 12.89
C GLU A 488 -5.05 11.62 14.30
N VAL A 489 -4.02 10.78 14.43
CA VAL A 489 -3.51 10.24 15.70
C VAL A 489 -2.11 10.78 16.00
N ILE A 490 -1.62 10.61 17.23
CA ILE A 490 -0.36 11.20 17.69
C ILE A 490 0.83 10.84 16.78
N GLY A 491 0.93 9.57 16.35
CA GLY A 491 1.99 9.15 15.41
C GLY A 491 1.91 9.89 14.07
N THR A 492 0.72 10.03 13.47
CA THR A 492 0.54 10.76 12.20
C THR A 492 0.76 12.25 12.38
N LEU A 493 0.45 12.79 13.56
CA LEU A 493 0.68 14.18 13.91
C LEU A 493 2.17 14.49 14.02
N VAL A 494 2.98 13.63 14.66
CA VAL A 494 4.44 13.78 14.74
C VAL A 494 5.05 13.75 13.34
N TYR A 495 4.69 12.74 12.54
CA TYR A 495 5.20 12.59 11.17
C TYR A 495 4.86 13.81 10.30
N ARG A 496 3.60 14.25 10.31
CA ARG A 496 3.15 15.41 9.52
C ARG A 496 3.78 16.70 10.01
N THR A 497 3.80 16.93 11.32
CA THR A 497 4.39 18.14 11.93
C THR A 497 5.89 18.25 11.62
N ALA A 498 6.65 17.16 11.77
CA ALA A 498 8.09 17.15 11.56
C ALA A 498 8.49 17.15 10.08
N PHE A 499 7.92 16.24 9.27
CA PHE A 499 8.44 15.95 7.93
C PHE A 499 7.61 16.55 6.79
N LEU A 500 6.34 16.91 7.02
CA LEU A 500 5.49 17.56 6.02
C LEU A 500 5.36 19.08 6.25
N ASN A 501 5.20 19.49 7.51
CA ASN A 501 5.01 20.89 7.90
C ASN A 501 6.32 21.60 8.28
N ASN A 502 7.42 20.85 8.49
CA ASN A 502 8.72 21.34 8.96
C ASN A 502 8.67 22.12 10.30
N ASP A 503 7.69 21.83 11.15
CA ASP A 503 7.56 22.43 12.49
C ASP A 503 8.22 21.53 13.54
N TYR A 504 9.55 21.50 13.49
CA TYR A 504 10.36 20.66 14.37
C TYR A 504 10.17 20.98 15.85
N GLY A 505 9.83 22.23 16.20
CA GLY A 505 9.62 22.63 17.60
C GLY A 505 8.42 21.94 18.24
N LEU A 506 7.29 21.87 17.53
CA LEU A 506 6.11 21.16 18.00
C LEU A 506 6.32 19.64 18.02
N ALA A 507 7.06 19.09 17.05
CA ALA A 507 7.43 17.67 17.06
C ALA A 507 8.32 17.30 18.26
N SER A 508 9.32 18.14 18.59
CA SER A 508 10.17 17.94 19.77
C SER A 508 9.35 17.99 21.08
N ALA A 509 8.33 18.86 21.17
CA ALA A 509 7.45 18.88 22.34
C ALA A 509 6.68 17.57 22.54
N ILE A 510 6.27 16.90 21.45
CA ILE A 510 5.65 15.57 21.52
C ILE A 510 6.66 14.52 21.99
N GLY A 511 7.91 14.58 21.51
CA GLY A 511 8.99 13.71 21.99
C GLY A 511 9.25 13.84 23.49
N VAL A 512 9.20 15.06 24.03
CA VAL A 512 9.30 15.31 25.49
C VAL A 512 8.17 14.63 26.26
N ILE A 513 6.94 14.65 25.73
CA ILE A 513 5.79 13.97 26.37
C ILE A 513 6.01 12.46 26.43
N LEU A 514 6.53 11.85 25.36
CA LEU A 514 6.83 10.41 25.34
C LEU A 514 7.90 10.04 26.37
N MET A 515 8.92 10.88 26.55
CA MET A 515 9.94 10.70 27.60
C MET A 515 9.36 10.85 29.01
N GLU A 516 8.48 11.83 29.25
CA GLU A 516 7.79 11.97 30.54
C GLU A 516 6.92 10.74 30.84
N ASP A 517 6.18 10.23 29.85
CA ASP A 517 5.36 9.03 29.98
C ASP A 517 6.17 7.79 30.36
N LEU A 518 7.38 7.65 29.82
CA LEU A 518 8.31 6.59 30.18
C LEU A 518 8.77 6.70 31.64
N ILE A 519 9.18 7.90 32.05
CA ILE A 519 9.64 8.16 33.42
C ILE A 519 8.49 7.91 34.41
N GLU A 520 7.28 8.39 34.12
CA GLU A 520 6.10 8.13 34.95
C GLU A 520 5.76 6.64 35.04
N THR A 521 5.93 5.90 33.95
CA THR A 521 5.70 4.44 33.97
C THR A 521 6.68 3.75 34.90
N PHE A 522 7.98 4.10 34.87
CA PHE A 522 8.96 3.58 35.82
C PHE A 522 8.65 3.90 37.29
N GLU A 523 7.99 5.03 37.56
CA GLU A 523 7.57 5.43 38.90
C GLU A 523 6.33 4.66 39.38
N LYS A 524 5.36 4.45 38.49
CA LYS A 524 4.04 3.87 38.81
C LYS A 524 4.02 2.35 38.78
N ASP A 525 4.84 1.74 37.93
CA ASP A 525 4.94 0.29 37.78
C ASP A 525 6.35 -0.21 38.15
N PRO A 526 6.55 -0.70 39.39
CA PRO A 526 7.82 -1.26 39.83
C PRO A 526 8.25 -2.51 39.04
N GLU A 527 7.31 -3.23 38.43
CA GLU A 527 7.56 -4.44 37.63
C GLU A 527 7.93 -4.11 36.19
N PHE A 528 7.78 -2.85 35.75
CA PHE A 528 8.35 -2.37 34.50
C PHE A 528 9.88 -2.19 34.67
N THR A 529 10.62 -3.18 34.21
CA THR A 529 12.04 -3.38 34.58
C THR A 529 13.03 -2.68 33.68
N SER A 530 12.75 -2.52 32.38
CA SER A 530 13.71 -1.94 31.44
C SER A 530 13.08 -1.37 30.17
N PHE A 531 13.74 -0.37 29.59
CA PHE A 531 13.42 0.24 28.30
C PHE A 531 14.72 0.57 27.54
N HIS A 532 14.77 0.25 26.25
CA HIS A 532 15.90 0.59 25.37
C HIS A 532 15.56 1.81 24.53
N LEU A 533 16.39 2.85 24.63
CA LEU A 533 16.14 4.11 23.94
C LEU A 533 16.66 4.05 22.49
N ASP A 534 15.74 3.85 21.57
CA ASP A 534 16.02 3.60 20.15
C ASP A 534 16.76 4.77 19.45
N GLY A 535 16.33 6.01 19.72
CA GLY A 535 16.93 7.24 19.18
C GLY A 535 18.35 7.57 19.68
N GLN A 536 18.98 6.64 20.42
CA GLN A 536 20.35 6.75 20.93
C GLN A 536 20.52 7.94 21.90
N PHE A 537 21.76 8.37 22.15
CA PHE A 537 22.03 9.32 23.23
C PHE A 537 21.45 10.73 23.00
N ILE A 538 21.45 11.22 21.76
CA ILE A 538 21.06 12.61 21.42
C ILE A 538 19.66 12.98 21.92
N VAL A 539 18.71 12.04 21.90
CA VAL A 539 17.34 12.25 22.41
C VAL A 539 17.34 12.66 23.89
N LEU A 540 18.27 12.15 24.69
CA LEU A 540 18.39 12.54 26.09
C LEU A 540 19.01 13.92 26.27
N GLU A 541 19.93 14.33 25.42
CA GLU A 541 20.47 15.69 25.46
C GLU A 541 19.35 16.69 25.19
N ASP A 542 18.60 16.50 24.10
CA ASP A 542 17.47 17.37 23.73
C ASP A 542 16.40 17.41 24.84
N TYR A 543 16.05 16.25 25.38
CA TYR A 543 15.07 16.17 26.46
C TYR A 543 15.56 16.87 27.74
N LEU A 544 16.83 16.69 28.13
CA LEU A 544 17.37 17.30 29.35
C LEU A 544 17.69 18.79 29.21
N GLU A 545 17.91 19.28 27.98
CA GLU A 545 17.95 20.72 27.71
C GLU A 545 16.60 21.37 28.06
N ILE A 546 15.49 20.70 27.71
CA ILE A 546 14.12 21.17 27.98
C ILE A 546 13.71 20.89 29.44
N MET A 547 14.07 19.73 29.98
CA MET A 547 13.67 19.22 31.31
C MET A 547 14.87 19.02 32.25
N PRO A 548 15.69 20.05 32.55
CA PRO A 548 16.95 19.89 33.28
C PRO A 548 16.76 19.36 34.71
N HIS A 549 15.60 19.59 35.32
CA HIS A 549 15.27 19.10 36.65
C HIS A 549 15.14 17.56 36.72
N ARG A 550 14.94 16.88 35.59
CA ARG A 550 14.86 15.42 35.47
C ARG A 550 16.22 14.74 35.37
N SER A 551 17.32 15.49 35.22
CA SER A 551 18.68 14.96 35.01
C SER A 551 19.12 13.91 36.05
N ASN A 552 18.95 14.20 37.35
CA ASN A 552 19.31 13.26 38.41
C ASN A 552 18.48 11.97 38.38
N GLN A 553 17.21 12.08 38.00
CA GLN A 553 16.31 10.94 37.91
C GLN A 553 16.66 10.05 36.70
N VAL A 554 16.87 10.66 35.53
CA VAL A 554 17.31 9.97 34.32
C VAL A 554 18.64 9.24 34.57
N ARG A 555 19.63 9.91 35.16
CA ARG A 555 20.90 9.28 35.55
C ARG A 555 20.67 8.05 36.44
N LYS A 556 19.82 8.17 37.45
CA LYS A 556 19.52 7.06 38.35
C LYS A 556 18.85 5.88 37.62
N LEU A 557 17.96 6.14 36.66
CA LEU A 557 17.35 5.10 35.84
C LEU A 557 18.38 4.38 34.96
N ILE A 558 19.36 5.13 34.42
CA ILE A 558 20.48 4.56 33.64
C ILE A 558 21.40 3.72 34.53
N GLU A 559 21.84 4.25 35.68
CA GLU A 559 22.69 3.54 36.65
C GLU A 559 22.03 2.24 37.17
N GLN A 560 20.70 2.22 37.26
CA GLN A 560 19.92 1.04 37.65
C GLN A 560 19.72 0.03 36.51
N GLY A 561 20.12 0.35 35.28
CA GLY A 561 19.86 -0.46 34.09
C GLY A 561 18.40 -0.46 33.65
N LYS A 562 17.56 0.43 34.18
CA LYS A 562 16.16 0.59 33.77
C LYS A 562 16.06 1.29 32.42
N LEU A 563 16.79 2.38 32.23
CA LEU A 563 16.86 3.10 30.96
C LEU A 563 18.19 2.77 30.27
N ILE A 564 18.12 2.13 29.10
CA ILE A 564 19.30 1.69 28.36
C ILE A 564 19.55 2.67 27.23
N VAL A 565 20.79 3.15 27.13
CA VAL A 565 21.22 4.22 26.22
C VAL A 565 22.55 3.85 25.57
N GLY A 566 22.86 4.55 24.48
CA GLY A 566 24.09 4.35 23.71
C GLY A 566 24.13 2.97 23.03
N PRO A 567 25.29 2.59 22.45
CA PRO A 567 26.58 3.29 22.48
C PRO A 567 26.71 4.42 21.46
N TRP A 568 25.76 4.55 20.53
CA TRP A 568 25.82 5.58 19.49
C TRP A 568 25.35 6.93 20.02
N TYR A 569 25.83 8.00 19.42
CA TYR A 569 25.32 9.34 19.73
C TYR A 569 23.98 9.58 19.02
N ILE A 570 23.94 9.32 17.71
CA ILE A 570 22.73 9.27 16.89
C ILE A 570 22.64 7.91 16.19
N LEU A 571 21.44 7.43 15.90
CA LEU A 571 21.28 6.24 15.05
C LEU A 571 21.67 6.59 13.60
N GLN A 572 22.52 5.76 12.98
CA GLN A 572 23.12 6.06 11.67
C GLN A 572 22.80 5.03 10.59
N ASP A 573 22.73 5.51 9.35
CA ASP A 573 22.75 4.71 8.13
C ASP A 573 24.19 4.56 7.64
N GLU A 574 24.79 3.41 7.90
CA GLU A 574 26.25 3.27 7.91
C GLU A 574 26.91 3.54 6.56
N PHE A 575 26.20 3.30 5.44
CA PHE A 575 26.69 3.56 4.08
C PHE A 575 26.48 5.00 3.61
N LEU A 576 25.57 5.76 4.25
CA LEU A 576 25.28 7.14 3.86
C LEU A 576 26.20 8.16 4.53
N VAL A 577 26.92 7.73 5.57
CA VAL A 577 27.81 8.59 6.36
C VAL A 577 29.26 8.12 6.25
N SER A 578 30.20 9.07 6.35
CA SER A 578 31.63 8.74 6.23
C SER A 578 32.11 7.81 7.35
N SER A 579 33.12 6.97 7.09
CA SER A 579 33.67 6.05 8.10
C SER A 579 34.20 6.77 9.35
N GLU A 580 34.80 7.96 9.20
CA GLU A 580 35.20 8.80 10.35
C GLU A 580 33.97 9.24 11.15
N ALA A 581 32.86 9.58 10.49
CA ALA A 581 31.62 9.93 11.19
C ALA A 581 31.06 8.73 11.97
N ASN A 582 31.09 7.50 11.43
CA ASN A 582 30.71 6.29 12.18
C ASN A 582 31.55 6.09 13.44
N ALA A 583 32.88 6.24 13.32
CA ALA A 583 33.78 6.12 14.47
C ALA A 583 33.56 7.24 15.51
N ARG A 584 33.39 8.50 15.06
CA ARG A 584 33.10 9.64 15.94
C ARG A 584 31.76 9.51 16.63
N ASN A 585 30.74 9.08 15.92
CA ASN A 585 29.40 8.85 16.44
C ASN A 585 29.43 7.84 17.60
N LEU A 586 30.17 6.73 17.44
CA LEU A 586 30.39 5.76 18.51
C LEU A 586 31.15 6.36 19.70
N LEU A 587 32.27 7.04 19.44
CA LEU A 587 33.11 7.62 20.48
C LEU A 587 32.36 8.67 21.32
N ILE A 588 31.62 9.57 20.65
CA ILE A 588 30.83 10.61 21.30
C ILE A 588 29.70 9.97 22.12
N GLY A 589 28.98 9.01 21.54
CA GLY A 589 27.86 8.33 22.21
C GLY A 589 28.30 7.60 23.47
N ILE A 590 29.43 6.87 23.42
CA ILE A 590 30.03 6.22 24.58
C ILE A 590 30.42 7.25 25.64
N GLN A 591 31.16 8.30 25.26
CA GLN A 591 31.61 9.32 26.21
C GLN A 591 30.45 10.04 26.90
N ALA A 592 29.39 10.35 26.16
CA ALA A 592 28.23 11.06 26.67
C ALA A 592 27.39 10.14 27.58
N SER A 593 27.21 8.87 27.19
CA SER A 593 26.50 7.88 28.00
C SER A 593 27.21 7.55 29.32
N GLU A 594 28.54 7.43 29.31
CA GLU A 594 29.35 7.23 30.54
C GLU A 594 29.18 8.38 31.55
N GLN A 595 28.99 9.62 31.08
CA GLN A 595 28.71 10.76 31.97
C GLN A 595 27.31 10.71 32.61
N MET A 596 26.42 9.87 32.09
CA MET A 596 25.02 9.75 32.50
C MET A 596 24.70 8.46 33.25
N GLY A 597 25.70 7.61 33.53
CA GLY A 597 25.54 6.39 34.32
C GLY A 597 25.98 5.11 33.63
N GLY A 598 26.40 5.19 32.36
CA GLY A 598 26.87 4.07 31.56
C GLY A 598 26.03 3.83 30.30
N TYR A 599 26.37 2.78 29.55
CA TYR A 599 25.70 2.39 28.31
C TYR A 599 25.63 0.86 28.18
N ALA A 600 24.73 0.37 27.33
CA ALA A 600 24.75 -1.05 26.96
C ALA A 600 25.82 -1.31 25.91
N LYS A 601 26.70 -2.28 26.18
CA LYS A 601 27.77 -2.69 25.27
C LYS A 601 27.24 -3.53 24.12
N ILE A 602 26.53 -2.88 23.19
CA ILE A 602 25.83 -3.52 22.07
C ILE A 602 25.94 -2.64 20.85
N GLY A 603 26.39 -3.19 19.71
CA GLY A 603 26.27 -2.54 18.42
C GLY A 603 24.81 -2.58 17.98
N TYR A 604 24.09 -1.49 18.21
CA TYR A 604 22.65 -1.41 17.94
C TYR A 604 22.39 -0.82 16.55
N PHE A 605 21.89 -1.64 15.62
CA PHE A 605 21.66 -1.31 14.21
C PHE A 605 20.28 -1.79 13.73
N PRO A 606 19.18 -1.40 14.42
CA PRO A 606 17.86 -1.99 14.21
C PRO A 606 17.33 -1.79 12.79
N ASP A 607 17.60 -0.62 12.19
CA ASP A 607 17.07 -0.25 10.87
C ASP A 607 18.09 0.39 9.92
N SER A 608 19.39 0.22 10.17
CA SER A 608 20.44 0.88 9.40
C SER A 608 20.42 0.50 7.92
N PHE A 609 20.44 1.50 7.03
CA PHE A 609 20.59 1.29 5.59
C PHE A 609 22.05 0.95 5.24
N GLY A 610 22.32 -0.35 5.13
CA GLY A 610 23.64 -0.91 4.84
C GLY A 610 24.42 -1.19 6.13
N ASN A 611 24.78 -2.47 6.34
CA ASN A 611 25.63 -2.90 7.45
C ASN A 611 27.08 -2.99 6.96
N MET A 612 27.99 -2.18 7.50
CA MET A 612 29.39 -2.15 7.07
C MET A 612 30.14 -3.38 7.56
N GLY A 613 30.86 -4.07 6.68
CA GLY A 613 31.60 -5.30 7.03
C GLY A 613 32.64 -5.11 8.13
N GLN A 614 33.08 -3.88 8.38
CA GLN A 614 34.03 -3.50 9.45
C GLN A 614 33.34 -3.20 10.79
N ALA A 615 32.01 -3.26 10.90
CA ALA A 615 31.32 -2.99 12.16
C ALA A 615 31.78 -3.91 13.30
N PRO A 616 31.95 -5.25 13.13
CA PRO A 616 32.54 -6.10 14.17
C PRO A 616 33.90 -5.59 14.67
N GLN A 617 34.79 -5.21 13.76
CA GLN A 617 36.09 -4.62 14.08
C GLN A 617 35.94 -3.30 14.86
N LEU A 618 35.08 -2.38 14.39
CA LEU A 618 34.87 -1.07 15.00
C LEU A 618 34.33 -1.20 16.43
N ILE A 619 33.25 -1.97 16.63
CA ILE A 619 32.61 -2.10 17.94
C ILE A 619 33.46 -2.92 18.91
N SER A 620 34.21 -3.92 18.41
CA SER A 620 35.16 -4.69 19.25
C SER A 620 36.29 -3.82 19.78
N GLN A 621 36.78 -2.86 19.00
CA GLN A 621 37.78 -1.88 19.49
C GLN A 621 37.21 -0.98 20.60
N ALA A 622 35.89 -0.77 20.64
CA ALA A 622 35.18 -0.11 21.73
C ALA A 622 34.82 -1.05 22.90
N GLY A 623 35.27 -2.31 22.87
CA GLY A 623 34.99 -3.32 23.89
C GLY A 623 33.56 -3.86 23.86
N ILE A 624 32.91 -3.84 22.69
CA ILE A 624 31.57 -4.36 22.43
C ILE A 624 31.70 -5.62 21.59
N GLU A 625 31.14 -6.74 22.06
CA GLU A 625 31.28 -8.06 21.43
C GLU A 625 29.97 -8.60 20.84
N VAL A 626 28.91 -7.78 20.87
CA VAL A 626 27.57 -8.16 20.37
C VAL A 626 27.02 -7.06 19.47
N ALA A 627 26.39 -7.44 18.37
CA ALA A 627 25.63 -6.58 17.49
C ALA A 627 24.19 -7.09 17.35
N VAL A 628 23.23 -6.19 17.18
CA VAL A 628 21.82 -6.50 16.89
C VAL A 628 21.34 -5.69 15.69
N TYR A 629 20.56 -6.29 14.80
CA TYR A 629 20.08 -5.62 13.59
C TYR A 629 18.77 -6.21 13.04
N GLY A 630 18.01 -5.42 12.29
CA GLY A 630 16.72 -5.87 11.71
C GLY A 630 16.80 -6.35 10.26
N ARG A 631 17.86 -6.01 9.53
CA ARG A 631 17.99 -6.27 8.09
C ARG A 631 19.42 -6.62 7.66
N GLY A 632 19.54 -7.19 6.47
CA GLY A 632 20.82 -7.40 5.76
C GLY A 632 21.30 -8.86 5.65
N VAL A 633 20.80 -9.77 6.49
CA VAL A 633 21.04 -11.21 6.36
C VAL A 633 19.78 -11.88 5.83
N LYS A 634 19.89 -12.66 4.73
CA LYS A 634 18.73 -13.38 4.16
C LYS A 634 18.58 -14.74 4.84
N PRO A 635 17.40 -15.10 5.37
CA PRO A 635 17.08 -16.48 5.75
C PRO A 635 16.67 -17.33 4.54
N VAL A 636 16.39 -16.71 3.39
CA VAL A 636 15.65 -17.32 2.28
C VAL A 636 16.33 -17.03 0.93
N GLY A 637 16.66 -18.10 0.20
CA GLY A 637 17.13 -18.03 -1.19
C GLY A 637 15.99 -17.86 -2.18
N PHE A 638 16.26 -18.04 -3.48
CA PHE A 638 15.21 -18.09 -4.50
C PHE A 638 14.20 -19.23 -4.18
N ASN A 639 12.91 -19.06 -4.47
CA ASN A 639 11.85 -20.07 -4.27
C ASN A 639 11.55 -20.52 -2.81
N ASN A 640 11.74 -19.67 -1.80
CA ASN A 640 11.50 -20.03 -0.40
C ASN A 640 12.35 -21.22 0.12
N GLU A 641 13.49 -21.49 -0.50
CA GLU A 641 14.43 -22.49 -0.01
C GLU A 641 15.31 -21.89 1.09
N ILE A 642 15.36 -22.56 2.25
CA ILE A 642 16.34 -22.27 3.31
C ILE A 642 17.71 -22.70 2.79
N GLN A 643 18.56 -21.74 2.44
CA GLN A 643 19.93 -21.99 1.98
C GLN A 643 20.93 -21.76 3.12
N SER A 644 21.65 -22.80 3.53
CA SER A 644 22.84 -22.68 4.38
C SER A 644 24.12 -22.79 3.55
N GLY A 645 25.16 -22.03 3.92
CA GLY A 645 26.51 -22.20 3.37
C GLY A 645 27.00 -21.20 2.33
N ASN A 646 26.33 -20.05 2.15
CA ASN A 646 26.96 -18.89 1.49
C ASN A 646 27.32 -17.81 2.53
N GLU A 647 28.18 -16.86 2.18
CA GLU A 647 28.77 -15.90 3.13
C GLU A 647 27.78 -14.88 3.73
N HIS A 648 26.50 -14.90 3.29
CA HIS A 648 25.46 -13.92 3.63
C HIS A 648 24.12 -14.52 4.09
N THR A 649 24.03 -15.84 4.32
CA THR A 649 22.82 -16.50 4.82
C THR A 649 23.07 -17.22 6.13
N SER A 650 22.18 -17.04 7.09
CA SER A 650 22.15 -17.76 8.36
C SER A 650 20.84 -18.50 8.48
N LYS A 651 20.87 -19.74 8.97
CA LYS A 651 19.68 -20.50 9.34
C LYS A 651 18.99 -19.90 10.56
N TYR A 652 19.75 -19.25 11.43
CA TYR A 652 19.30 -18.75 12.72
C TYR A 652 19.39 -17.22 12.82
N SER A 653 18.55 -16.64 13.66
CA SER A 653 18.59 -15.24 14.08
C SER A 653 19.90 -14.90 14.79
N GLU A 654 20.47 -15.83 15.55
CA GLU A 654 21.79 -15.68 16.14
C GLU A 654 22.87 -16.23 15.19
N MET A 655 23.93 -15.46 14.99
CA MET A 655 25.05 -15.81 14.11
C MET A 655 26.35 -15.15 14.57
N TYR A 656 27.49 -15.51 13.97
CA TYR A 656 28.72 -14.75 14.11
C TYR A 656 28.89 -13.82 12.92
N TRP A 657 29.14 -12.53 13.18
CA TRP A 657 29.52 -11.57 12.16
C TRP A 657 31.03 -11.34 12.20
N GLU A 658 31.72 -11.67 11.10
CA GLU A 658 33.17 -11.57 10.96
C GLU A 658 33.58 -10.43 10.03
N SER A 659 34.44 -9.53 10.54
CA SER A 659 35.11 -8.51 9.74
C SER A 659 36.26 -9.07 8.90
N PRO A 660 36.71 -8.36 7.85
CA PRO A 660 37.82 -8.82 7.00
C PRO A 660 39.15 -9.11 7.72
N ASP A 661 39.37 -8.54 8.91
CA ASP A 661 40.53 -8.79 9.75
C ASP A 661 40.40 -10.05 10.63
N GLY A 662 39.27 -10.77 10.53
CA GLY A 662 38.93 -11.94 11.34
C GLY A 662 38.30 -11.61 12.69
N THR A 663 38.07 -10.33 13.01
CA THR A 663 37.35 -9.95 14.24
C THR A 663 35.91 -10.44 14.18
N ARG A 664 35.45 -11.14 15.22
CA ARG A 664 34.11 -11.70 15.31
C ARG A 664 33.33 -11.14 16.48
N VAL A 665 32.06 -10.84 16.24
CA VAL A 665 31.07 -10.51 17.27
C VAL A 665 29.87 -11.45 17.16
N LEU A 666 29.17 -11.66 18.27
CA LEU A 666 27.86 -12.32 18.24
C LEU A 666 26.86 -11.34 17.62
N ALA A 667 26.14 -11.78 16.60
CA ALA A 667 25.16 -11.00 15.88
C ALA A 667 23.77 -11.58 16.09
N ILE A 668 22.78 -10.73 16.36
CA ILE A 668 21.38 -11.11 16.58
C ILE A 668 20.53 -10.34 15.57
N LEU A 669 20.02 -11.06 14.56
CA LEU A 669 19.02 -10.56 13.63
C LEU A 669 17.64 -10.63 14.30
N PHE A 670 16.86 -9.55 14.23
CA PHE A 670 15.49 -9.55 14.75
C PHE A 670 14.58 -10.43 13.88
N ALA A 671 14.18 -11.58 14.42
CA ALA A 671 13.29 -12.51 13.75
C ALA A 671 11.98 -11.83 13.39
N ASN A 672 11.61 -11.85 12.11
CA ASN A 672 10.37 -11.24 11.61
C ASN A 672 10.23 -9.74 11.92
N TRP A 673 11.36 -9.01 11.90
CA TRP A 673 11.46 -7.55 12.13
C TRP A 673 11.61 -7.10 13.58
N TYR A 674 12.04 -5.84 13.78
CA TYR A 674 12.35 -5.29 15.11
C TYR A 674 11.12 -4.88 15.93
N ASN A 675 9.91 -5.00 15.39
CA ASN A 675 8.65 -4.77 16.11
C ASN A 675 7.90 -6.08 16.37
N ASN A 676 8.60 -7.22 16.30
CA ASN A 676 8.01 -8.56 16.33
C ASN A 676 7.19 -8.88 17.60
N GLY A 677 7.35 -8.13 18.70
CA GLY A 677 6.64 -8.27 19.97
C GLY A 677 5.84 -7.04 20.40
N MET A 678 5.47 -6.15 19.47
CA MET A 678 4.69 -4.94 19.79
C MET A 678 3.22 -5.25 20.13
N GLU A 679 2.61 -4.42 20.97
CA GLU A 679 1.17 -4.41 21.29
C GLU A 679 0.63 -5.74 21.83
N ILE A 680 1.29 -6.28 22.86
CA ILE A 680 0.90 -7.57 23.45
C ILE A 680 -0.48 -7.42 24.11
N PRO A 681 -1.50 -8.21 23.71
CA PRO A 681 -2.83 -8.07 24.30
C PRO A 681 -2.87 -8.46 25.78
N VAL A 682 -3.67 -7.76 26.59
CA VAL A 682 -3.93 -8.10 28.00
C VAL A 682 -5.06 -9.10 28.17
N GLU A 683 -5.94 -9.23 27.18
CA GLU A 683 -7.10 -10.11 27.22
C GLU A 683 -6.69 -11.57 26.92
N PRO A 684 -7.02 -12.55 27.78
CA PRO A 684 -6.50 -13.92 27.67
C PRO A 684 -6.71 -14.59 26.31
N GLY A 685 -7.86 -14.39 25.66
CA GLY A 685 -8.17 -14.99 24.36
C GLY A 685 -7.33 -14.42 23.22
N GLU A 686 -7.16 -13.09 23.22
CA GLU A 686 -6.36 -12.36 22.22
C GLU A 686 -4.88 -12.61 22.44
N ALA A 687 -4.42 -12.55 23.70
CA ALA A 687 -3.05 -12.88 24.08
C ALA A 687 -2.68 -14.30 23.67
N LYS A 688 -3.62 -15.27 23.79
CA LYS A 688 -3.37 -16.65 23.38
C LYS A 688 -3.17 -16.76 21.88
N ALA A 689 -4.02 -16.13 21.08
CA ALA A 689 -3.90 -16.14 19.63
C ALA A 689 -2.58 -15.46 19.20
N TYR A 690 -2.32 -14.27 19.76
CA TYR A 690 -1.12 -13.48 19.52
C TYR A 690 0.15 -14.30 19.77
N TRP A 691 0.30 -14.87 20.97
CA TRP A 691 1.51 -15.62 21.32
C TRP A 691 1.64 -16.95 20.57
N THR A 692 0.53 -17.61 20.21
CA THR A 692 0.58 -18.86 19.43
C THR A 692 1.21 -18.61 18.07
N GLU A 693 0.84 -17.52 17.41
CA GLU A 693 1.40 -17.12 16.12
C GLU A 693 2.85 -16.63 16.27
N LYS A 694 3.10 -15.71 17.20
CA LYS A 694 4.41 -15.06 17.37
C LYS A 694 5.51 -16.03 17.80
N LEU A 695 5.20 -16.97 18.69
CA LEU A 695 6.15 -18.00 19.11
C LEU A 695 6.50 -18.91 17.94
N ALA A 696 5.49 -19.44 17.22
CA ALA A 696 5.72 -20.31 16.07
C ALA A 696 6.60 -19.64 14.99
N ALA A 697 6.30 -18.38 14.66
CA ALA A 697 7.06 -17.63 13.65
C ALA A 697 8.51 -17.33 14.09
N THR A 698 8.78 -17.21 15.39
CA THR A 698 10.11 -16.87 15.92
C THR A 698 10.96 -18.13 16.15
N GLU A 699 10.34 -19.24 16.55
CA GLU A 699 10.99 -20.54 16.77
C GLU A 699 11.65 -21.10 15.51
N GLU A 700 11.11 -20.80 14.32
CA GLU A 700 11.69 -21.24 13.04
C GLU A 700 13.12 -20.75 12.83
N PHE A 701 13.45 -19.58 13.38
CA PHE A 701 14.76 -18.93 13.23
C PHE A 701 15.60 -19.00 14.53
N ALA A 702 15.12 -19.64 15.59
CA ALA A 702 15.81 -19.61 16.87
C ALA A 702 16.94 -20.66 16.95
N SER A 703 18.13 -20.25 17.40
CA SER A 703 19.23 -21.18 17.72
C SER A 703 19.19 -21.70 19.17
N SER A 704 18.31 -21.13 20.00
CA SER A 704 18.15 -21.45 21.42
C SER A 704 16.69 -21.33 21.87
N SER A 705 16.40 -21.73 23.11
CA SER A 705 15.07 -21.53 23.73
C SER A 705 14.83 -20.08 24.21
N GLU A 706 15.81 -19.19 24.09
CA GLU A 706 15.69 -17.78 24.47
C GLU A 706 15.23 -16.95 23.26
N LEU A 707 13.92 -16.69 23.17
CA LEU A 707 13.32 -15.97 22.04
C LEU A 707 13.22 -14.46 22.33
N LEU A 708 13.75 -13.63 21.44
CA LEU A 708 13.73 -12.18 21.57
C LEU A 708 12.50 -11.56 20.90
N PHE A 709 11.70 -10.83 21.68
CA PHE A 709 10.56 -10.05 21.22
C PHE A 709 10.73 -8.59 21.60
N MET A 710 10.75 -7.72 20.60
CA MET A 710 10.89 -6.28 20.73
C MET A 710 9.51 -5.63 20.82
N ASN A 711 9.25 -4.91 21.92
CA ASN A 711 7.97 -4.25 22.19
C ASN A 711 8.08 -2.73 21.90
N GLY A 712 7.94 -2.37 20.64
CA GLY A 712 7.96 -0.98 20.16
C GLY A 712 8.13 -0.88 18.65
N CYS A 713 7.81 0.30 18.09
CA CYS A 713 7.95 0.63 16.67
C CYS A 713 8.15 2.16 16.52
N ASP A 714 8.44 2.60 15.30
CA ASP A 714 8.69 4.00 14.97
C ASP A 714 7.54 4.91 15.44
N HIS A 715 7.89 5.94 16.20
CA HIS A 715 6.94 6.96 16.68
C HIS A 715 5.76 6.39 17.50
N GLN A 716 5.88 5.17 18.01
CA GLN A 716 4.83 4.50 18.78
C GLN A 716 4.92 4.89 20.27
N PRO A 717 3.77 5.16 20.93
CA PRO A 717 3.74 5.31 22.38
C PRO A 717 4.15 4.03 23.12
N LEU A 718 4.73 4.21 24.31
CA LEU A 718 5.00 3.11 25.25
C LEU A 718 3.73 2.31 25.58
N GLN A 719 3.82 0.98 25.53
CA GLN A 719 2.77 0.09 26.04
C GLN A 719 2.75 0.10 27.58
N LYS A 720 1.89 0.94 28.18
CA LYS A 720 1.82 1.14 29.64
C LYS A 720 1.27 -0.06 30.42
N ASP A 721 0.64 -1.02 29.76
CA ASP A 721 0.07 -2.23 30.38
C ASP A 721 0.90 -3.50 30.11
N LEU A 722 2.15 -3.36 29.63
CA LEU A 722 3.03 -4.48 29.28
C LEU A 722 3.18 -5.50 30.41
N THR A 723 3.39 -5.05 31.65
CA THR A 723 3.49 -5.95 32.82
C THR A 723 2.24 -6.82 32.98
N GLN A 724 1.06 -6.24 32.79
CA GLN A 724 -0.19 -6.99 32.86
C GLN A 724 -0.32 -7.96 31.69
N ALA A 725 0.07 -7.55 30.48
CA ALA A 725 0.04 -8.39 29.30
C ALA A 725 0.94 -9.63 29.46
N LEU A 726 2.14 -9.46 30.00
CA LEU A 726 3.07 -10.57 30.27
C LEU A 726 2.57 -11.51 31.38
N LYS A 727 1.89 -10.98 32.41
CA LYS A 727 1.22 -11.81 33.42
C LYS A 727 0.12 -12.65 32.82
N THR A 728 -0.76 -12.04 32.01
CA THR A 728 -1.79 -12.77 31.27
C THR A 728 -1.16 -13.86 30.41
N ALA A 729 -0.09 -13.54 29.68
CA ALA A 729 0.62 -14.50 28.82
C ALA A 729 1.16 -15.71 29.62
N ALA A 730 1.77 -15.46 30.78
CA ALA A 730 2.27 -16.51 31.66
C ALA A 730 1.16 -17.39 32.25
N GLU A 731 -0.03 -16.84 32.51
CA GLU A 731 -1.19 -17.59 33.01
C GLU A 731 -1.78 -18.52 31.94
N ILE A 732 -1.87 -18.06 30.69
CA ILE A 732 -2.50 -18.81 29.59
C ILE A 732 -1.57 -19.81 28.91
N MET A 733 -0.25 -19.61 29.02
CA MET A 733 0.80 -20.46 28.44
C MET A 733 1.85 -20.81 29.50
N PRO A 734 1.53 -21.71 30.45
CA PRO A 734 2.41 -22.02 31.58
C PRO A 734 3.72 -22.73 31.18
N ASP A 735 3.76 -23.29 29.96
CA ASP A 735 4.95 -23.95 29.40
C ASP A 735 5.98 -22.93 28.85
N VAL A 736 5.62 -21.65 28.75
CA VAL A 736 6.47 -20.57 28.25
C VAL A 736 6.72 -19.55 29.36
N THR A 737 7.98 -19.17 29.57
CA THR A 737 8.34 -18.14 30.56
C THR A 737 8.41 -16.77 29.89
N PHE A 738 7.38 -15.94 30.11
CA PHE A 738 7.37 -14.56 29.65
C PHE A 738 8.13 -13.66 30.63
N ARG A 739 9.03 -12.82 30.11
CA ARG A 739 9.83 -11.90 30.91
C ARG A 739 10.05 -10.60 30.15
N GLN A 740 9.75 -9.46 30.79
CA GLN A 740 10.30 -8.18 30.34
C GLN A 740 11.80 -8.18 30.63
N SER A 741 12.59 -8.08 29.58
CA SER A 741 14.04 -8.16 29.65
C SER A 741 14.71 -6.97 28.98
N SER A 742 16.01 -6.86 29.20
CA SER A 742 16.90 -5.92 28.52
C SER A 742 17.85 -6.69 27.62
N PHE A 743 18.44 -6.02 26.62
CA PHE A 743 19.45 -6.70 25.81
C PHE A 743 20.63 -7.27 26.62
N PRO A 744 21.22 -6.56 27.63
CA PRO A 744 22.25 -7.17 28.47
C PRO A 744 21.82 -8.46 29.16
N GLU A 745 20.58 -8.53 29.65
CA GLU A 745 20.02 -9.75 30.25
C GLU A 745 19.79 -10.85 29.22
N TYR A 746 19.24 -10.51 28.05
CA TYR A 746 19.01 -11.44 26.95
C TYR A 746 20.32 -12.04 26.44
N ILE A 747 21.36 -11.21 26.23
CA ILE A 747 22.69 -11.65 25.81
C ILE A 747 23.27 -12.64 26.84
N GLN A 748 23.13 -12.35 28.14
CA GLN A 748 23.58 -13.28 29.19
C GLN A 748 22.81 -14.61 29.17
N ALA A 749 21.49 -14.56 28.95
CA ALA A 749 20.65 -15.75 28.83
C ALA A 749 21.08 -16.60 27.62
N LEU A 750 21.27 -15.97 26.47
CA LEU A 750 21.70 -16.62 25.23
C LEU A 750 23.10 -17.25 25.37
N GLN A 751 24.08 -16.52 25.94
CA GLN A 751 25.42 -17.04 26.21
C GLN A 751 25.39 -18.26 27.15
N LYS A 752 24.48 -18.28 28.12
CA LYS A 752 24.28 -19.40 29.04
C LYS A 752 23.59 -20.59 28.35
N ALA A 753 22.64 -20.32 27.45
CA ALA A 753 21.93 -21.34 26.68
C ALA A 753 22.85 -22.10 25.72
N LYS A 754 24.00 -21.51 25.34
CA LYS A 754 25.00 -22.09 24.44
C LYS A 754 24.36 -22.60 23.14
N PRO A 755 23.90 -21.69 22.26
CA PRO A 755 23.25 -22.08 21.02
C PRO A 755 24.12 -23.03 20.18
N GLN A 756 23.46 -23.82 19.33
CA GLN A 756 24.13 -24.78 18.44
C GLN A 756 25.13 -24.08 17.50
N SER A 757 25.89 -24.83 16.70
CA SER A 757 26.90 -24.27 15.78
C SER A 757 26.31 -23.13 14.93
N LEU A 758 26.61 -21.89 15.32
CA LEU A 758 26.12 -20.68 14.66
C LEU A 758 26.84 -20.48 13.33
N ASP A 759 26.10 -20.00 12.34
CA ASP A 759 26.66 -19.65 11.04
C ASP A 759 27.62 -18.44 11.19
N VAL A 760 28.63 -18.34 10.31
CA VAL A 760 29.56 -17.21 10.27
C VAL A 760 29.32 -16.42 8.99
N ILE A 761 28.89 -15.18 9.14
CA ILE A 761 28.61 -14.22 8.06
C ILE A 761 29.83 -13.31 7.86
N ARG A 762 30.26 -13.11 6.62
CA ARG A 762 31.43 -12.30 6.23
C ARG A 762 31.03 -11.19 5.25
N GLY A 763 31.80 -10.09 5.27
CA GLY A 763 31.73 -9.05 4.23
C GLY A 763 30.62 -7.99 4.39
N GLU A 764 30.53 -7.11 3.39
CA GLU A 764 29.42 -6.18 3.17
C GLU A 764 28.23 -6.93 2.57
N GLN A 765 27.00 -6.60 2.95
CA GLN A 765 25.83 -7.40 2.56
C GLN A 765 25.24 -7.03 1.17
N GLY A 766 26.06 -6.43 0.29
CA GLY A 766 25.78 -6.14 -1.13
C GLY A 766 25.62 -4.65 -1.48
N MET A 767 25.77 -4.29 -2.77
CA MET A 767 25.43 -2.97 -3.30
C MET A 767 24.11 -3.04 -4.07
N GLU A 768 23.17 -2.17 -3.74
CA GLU A 768 21.87 -2.12 -4.40
C GLU A 768 21.38 -0.68 -4.56
N ASN A 769 20.74 -0.40 -5.69
CA ASN A 769 19.97 0.83 -5.91
C ASN A 769 18.64 0.51 -6.60
N ALA A 770 17.96 1.54 -7.12
CA ALA A 770 16.68 1.39 -7.80
C ALA A 770 16.76 0.52 -9.08
N TYR A 771 17.93 0.43 -9.71
CA TYR A 771 18.11 -0.17 -11.04
C TYR A 771 18.92 -1.45 -11.02
N LEU A 772 19.91 -1.57 -10.13
CA LEU A 772 20.88 -2.66 -10.12
C LEU A 772 21.08 -3.21 -8.72
N ARG A 773 21.37 -4.51 -8.64
CA ARG A 773 21.94 -5.17 -7.45
C ARG A 773 23.21 -5.91 -7.88
N ILE A 774 24.31 -5.64 -7.19
CA ILE A 774 25.63 -6.20 -7.50
C ILE A 774 26.13 -7.00 -6.31
N GLU A 775 26.48 -8.27 -6.57
CA GLU A 775 27.12 -9.18 -5.63
C GLU A 775 28.54 -9.44 -6.13
N ILE A 776 29.56 -9.06 -5.36
CA ILE A 776 30.98 -9.24 -5.76
C ILE A 776 31.53 -10.46 -5.02
N ALA A 777 32.08 -11.42 -5.77
CA ALA A 777 32.74 -12.60 -5.24
C ALA A 777 34.19 -12.29 -4.84
N GLY A 778 34.77 -13.12 -3.97
CA GLY A 778 36.14 -12.94 -3.46
C GLY A 778 37.24 -13.02 -4.52
N ASP A 779 36.94 -13.49 -5.73
CA ASP A 779 37.86 -13.48 -6.88
C ASP A 779 37.73 -12.23 -7.77
N GLY A 780 36.96 -11.24 -7.34
CA GLY A 780 36.69 -10.00 -8.06
C GLY A 780 35.66 -10.15 -9.18
N SER A 781 35.19 -11.38 -9.43
CA SER A 781 34.02 -11.55 -10.29
C SER A 781 32.78 -10.98 -9.62
N PHE A 782 31.79 -10.57 -10.38
CA PHE A 782 30.54 -10.06 -9.83
C PHE A 782 29.32 -10.54 -10.61
N THR A 783 28.22 -10.61 -9.88
CA THR A 783 26.89 -10.92 -10.39
C THR A 783 26.06 -9.64 -10.35
N MET A 784 25.52 -9.24 -11.49
CA MET A 784 24.71 -8.05 -11.63
C MET A 784 23.27 -8.45 -11.98
N LEU A 785 22.34 -8.14 -11.09
CA LEU A 785 20.91 -8.17 -11.36
C LEU A 785 20.47 -6.80 -11.87
N ASP A 786 19.93 -6.77 -13.09
CA ASP A 786 19.21 -5.63 -13.63
C ASP A 786 17.75 -5.70 -13.19
N LYS A 787 17.35 -4.78 -12.30
CA LYS A 787 16.00 -4.73 -11.70
C LYS A 787 14.95 -4.21 -12.68
N VAL A 788 15.36 -3.58 -13.78
CA VAL A 788 14.44 -3.03 -14.80
C VAL A 788 13.92 -4.12 -15.72
N ASN A 789 14.77 -5.09 -16.08
CA ASN A 789 14.39 -6.19 -16.98
C ASN A 789 14.47 -7.59 -16.35
N GLY A 790 14.85 -7.68 -15.07
CA GLY A 790 14.92 -8.91 -14.29
C GLY A 790 16.05 -9.86 -14.70
N ARG A 791 16.98 -9.43 -15.56
CA ARG A 791 18.07 -10.29 -16.04
C ARG A 791 19.23 -10.31 -15.06
N ASN A 792 19.77 -11.50 -14.86
CA ASN A 792 20.94 -11.73 -14.04
C ASN A 792 22.15 -12.01 -14.93
N TYR A 793 23.22 -11.25 -14.76
CA TYR A 793 24.47 -11.39 -15.48
C TYR A 793 25.55 -11.89 -14.52
N THR A 794 25.99 -13.14 -14.72
CA THR A 794 26.97 -13.81 -13.86
C THR A 794 28.35 -13.86 -14.52
N GLY A 795 29.41 -14.02 -13.72
CA GLY A 795 30.77 -14.15 -14.22
C GLY A 795 31.35 -12.87 -14.82
N LEU A 796 30.78 -11.71 -14.46
CA LEU A 796 31.35 -10.41 -14.85
C LEU A 796 32.64 -10.17 -14.08
N GLY A 797 33.56 -9.37 -14.61
CA GLY A 797 34.83 -9.07 -13.93
C GLY A 797 35.89 -10.19 -13.98
N ILE A 798 35.61 -11.31 -14.66
CA ILE A 798 36.60 -12.35 -14.95
C ILE A 798 37.39 -11.96 -16.20
N TYR A 799 38.72 -11.93 -16.08
CA TYR A 799 39.64 -11.74 -17.20
C TYR A 799 40.25 -13.08 -17.57
N GLU A 800 40.20 -13.41 -18.85
CA GLU A 800 40.83 -14.60 -19.42
C GLU A 800 41.77 -14.16 -20.55
N ASP A 801 43.07 -14.45 -20.39
CA ASP A 801 44.07 -14.34 -21.44
C ASP A 801 44.32 -15.73 -22.02
N THR A 802 43.94 -15.86 -23.28
CA THR A 802 44.24 -17.00 -24.10
C THR A 802 44.94 -16.45 -25.32
N GLY A 803 46.18 -16.89 -25.57
CA GLY A 803 46.94 -16.43 -26.72
C GLY A 803 46.09 -16.51 -28.00
N ASP A 804 46.32 -15.62 -28.96
CA ASP A 804 45.59 -15.62 -30.23
C ASP A 804 46.57 -15.67 -31.41
N ILE A 805 46.54 -16.80 -32.13
CA ILE A 805 47.24 -17.01 -33.41
C ILE A 805 46.26 -16.98 -34.59
N GLY A 806 45.09 -16.41 -34.34
CA GLY A 806 44.07 -16.11 -35.31
C GLY A 806 44.48 -15.09 -36.36
N ASN A 807 43.53 -14.77 -37.22
CA ASN A 807 43.65 -13.66 -38.16
C ASN A 807 42.55 -12.62 -37.86
N GLU A 808 42.47 -11.57 -38.67
CA GLU A 808 41.53 -10.47 -38.48
C GLU A 808 40.03 -10.87 -38.48
N TYR A 809 39.70 -12.13 -38.81
CA TYR A 809 38.34 -12.67 -38.86
C TYR A 809 38.10 -13.86 -37.93
N MET A 810 39.14 -14.45 -37.33
CA MET A 810 39.01 -15.66 -36.52
C MET A 810 39.99 -15.64 -35.37
N TYR A 811 39.48 -15.71 -34.15
CA TYR A 811 40.25 -16.03 -32.95
C TYR A 811 40.66 -17.52 -32.99
N ARG A 812 41.93 -17.82 -32.70
CA ARG A 812 42.41 -19.20 -32.50
C ARG A 812 43.48 -19.27 -31.41
N GLN A 813 43.20 -20.04 -30.36
CA GLN A 813 44.17 -20.32 -29.31
C GLN A 813 45.37 -21.15 -29.84
N PRO A 814 46.62 -20.80 -29.48
CA PRO A 814 47.81 -21.61 -29.73
C PRO A 814 47.69 -23.00 -29.12
N ASP A 815 48.02 -24.02 -29.93
CA ASP A 815 48.10 -25.40 -29.44
C ASP A 815 49.20 -25.47 -28.36
N GLN A 816 48.84 -25.91 -27.14
CA GLN A 816 49.68 -26.10 -25.94
C GLN A 816 49.79 -24.94 -24.93
N GLU A 817 49.19 -23.77 -25.15
CA GLU A 817 49.12 -22.73 -24.10
C GLU A 817 47.92 -22.93 -23.17
N LYS A 818 48.14 -22.80 -21.86
CA LYS A 818 47.07 -22.83 -20.86
C LYS A 818 46.47 -21.43 -20.71
N PRO A 819 45.14 -21.27 -20.74
CA PRO A 819 44.47 -20.01 -20.40
C PRO A 819 44.94 -19.50 -19.03
N LEU A 820 45.29 -18.21 -18.97
CA LEU A 820 45.47 -17.50 -17.71
C LEU A 820 44.15 -16.82 -17.38
N THR A 821 43.56 -17.14 -16.23
CA THR A 821 42.27 -16.59 -15.83
C THR A 821 42.33 -16.01 -14.42
N THR A 822 41.59 -14.94 -14.17
CA THR A 822 41.38 -14.41 -12.82
C THR A 822 40.34 -15.20 -12.03
N GLN A 823 39.62 -16.13 -12.66
CA GLN A 823 38.63 -16.96 -12.01
C GLN A 823 39.26 -17.76 -10.86
N GLY A 824 38.75 -17.58 -9.65
CA GLY A 824 39.26 -18.21 -8.43
C GLY A 824 40.56 -17.62 -7.87
N LEU A 825 41.10 -16.54 -8.44
CA LEU A 825 42.23 -15.80 -7.86
C LEU A 825 41.72 -14.69 -6.93
N PRO A 826 42.25 -14.56 -5.70
CA PRO A 826 41.76 -13.56 -4.75
C PRO A 826 41.95 -12.12 -5.29
N ALA A 827 40.89 -11.31 -5.24
CA ALA A 827 40.92 -9.91 -5.64
C ALA A 827 40.95 -8.96 -4.43
N GLN A 828 41.57 -7.78 -4.61
CA GLN A 828 41.40 -6.66 -3.68
C GLN A 828 40.25 -5.78 -4.17
N ILE A 829 39.14 -5.75 -3.41
CA ILE A 829 37.96 -4.94 -3.72
C ILE A 829 38.03 -3.64 -2.91
N LYS A 830 37.92 -2.48 -3.57
CA LYS A 830 37.99 -1.15 -2.92
C LYS A 830 36.92 -0.21 -3.47
N LEU A 831 36.29 0.58 -2.59
CA LEU A 831 35.36 1.63 -2.99
C LEU A 831 36.14 2.87 -3.49
N GLY A 832 36.06 3.16 -4.79
CA GLY A 832 36.77 4.29 -5.39
C GLY A 832 36.05 5.62 -5.20
N VAL A 833 36.56 6.48 -4.31
CA VAL A 833 36.18 7.91 -4.27
C VAL A 833 37.09 8.63 -5.27
N GLN A 834 36.66 8.75 -6.54
CA GLN A 834 37.35 9.48 -7.62
C GLN A 834 38.58 8.76 -8.22
N CYS A 835 38.39 8.05 -9.35
CA CYS A 835 39.50 7.47 -10.10
C CYS A 835 40.09 8.53 -11.05
N ILE A 836 41.17 9.19 -10.62
CA ILE A 836 42.14 9.77 -11.56
C ILE A 836 43.06 8.62 -11.95
N ILE A 837 43.07 8.24 -13.23
CA ILE A 837 44.04 7.29 -13.76
C ILE A 837 45.41 7.96 -13.66
N GLU A 838 46.18 7.61 -12.63
CA GLU A 838 47.61 7.91 -12.59
C GLU A 838 48.37 6.80 -13.33
N ASP A 839 49.04 7.18 -14.41
CA ASP A 839 49.90 6.34 -15.24
C ASP A 839 51.11 5.83 -14.44
N ASN A 840 50.96 4.77 -13.65
CA ASN A 840 52.09 3.99 -13.13
C ASN A 840 51.72 2.50 -13.05
N PHE A 841 51.71 1.84 -14.21
CA PHE A 841 51.72 0.38 -14.29
C PHE A 841 53.10 -0.18 -13.97
N THR A 842 53.38 -0.38 -12.67
CA THR A 842 54.42 -1.32 -12.23
C THR A 842 53.93 -2.06 -11.00
N GLU A 843 53.97 -3.40 -11.09
CA GLU A 843 53.66 -4.41 -10.08
C GLU A 843 52.20 -4.92 -10.02
N GLY A 844 51.92 -5.95 -10.83
CA GLY A 844 51.32 -7.23 -10.41
C GLY A 844 49.92 -7.27 -9.76
N ASN A 845 49.26 -6.14 -9.52
CA ASN A 845 47.95 -6.09 -8.90
C ASN A 845 46.91 -5.63 -9.93
N ALA A 846 45.87 -6.44 -10.13
CA ALA A 846 44.67 -5.99 -10.81
C ALA A 846 43.91 -5.08 -9.84
N TYR A 847 43.57 -3.87 -10.31
CA TYR A 847 42.71 -2.93 -9.60
C TYR A 847 41.34 -2.98 -10.26
N VAL A 848 40.30 -3.25 -9.48
CA VAL A 848 38.88 -3.07 -9.85
C VAL A 848 38.30 -2.01 -8.96
#